data_AF-A0A0S4URF8-F1
#
_entry.id   AF-A0A0S4URF8-F1
#
_cell.length_a   1.000
_cell.length_b   1.000
_cell.length_c   1.000
_cell.angle_alpha   90.00
_cell.angle_beta   90.00
_cell.angle_gamma   90.00
#
_symmetry.space_group_name_H-M   'P 1'
#
loop_
_entity.id
_entity.type
_entity.pdbx_description
1 polymer ?
#
loop_
_entity_poly.entity_id
_entity_poly.type
_entity_poly.pdbx_seq_one_letter_code
_entity_poly.pdbx_strand_id
1 'polypeptide(L)'
;MPRDRSTSKKANPMGRITSTPGPQNPAGIGASPDVQTSGHATPAPQPLPVGRRSPIQSALRAGLAQAPRTSTTALPQSSVARLPSSGERLTPPREITAPGANEASGSRSAPAHAADLKPVVVLDWDDCLRYEKGMNYQLVHNALEIAASMHAQSLPELRAAVDRLRGRMARGEQPGEGDPLIMQSQEDCANYLAANPGIYKRGMVEDFVRTMLPDVDSGKAADIVSAVYTQCVQEYNRLAAGPRLRTARPCEVPFPGVRIALMPGARELLDTSHAAGSPVMLISNRAHSDLEKEVRYLDMQQDFDVVSGAPTVTRPRSNASAAPMPEALQQRLTAALQGDDDGALRAALEDASAYAHPNTTSVTQTDRKPHAARLLDSLQRLSVPSEAPIILYGDQPSDISQAAKLAETGRRIEGVLIDPGHNDVGRQIDVEGIPTRVIRSLADPDAPWKSAAGAVHEPPLFPAMRRVPFILSRPEQSAPPLPVAAGDGVVYSRAKQALGGSDVGMLAWMDGHEHLVKTGLSRSLLGQIMSCRARGQESEAEKRVGYVVDIWARLSGDDTQKDALKDQLKKTLHAFIQSEKGSRLFEKARSGDLDLTDVSGLHRALTDACPQLKNPLGMPVIFDLVNGVASQALANALQRTYLAGSHVPDATLLVSPDNVLFASRSLQDAVPMDAFLTRAFLPQGVSLRDAKLAAARIKTGGAESAELRGARELIARICAPRQLEAGRQGLTAALQAQGMDGFFTSVLARLTIGESHNDLGPDNMLIVPGADGRHKAVNIDVTGFWESRRDSIPAIDQAPPRPGWGEVMAHPEQAADILLDANVLSGRYARGFEAVHEVVVDVLRNTLRDQAAPEAASVRAWYAAQNEAHVLASMSELQHGLRDVAQLGWMVDPEMLEKGFSRNAGFIRDVIGQAKAAQQAASTAGHAKAPGETASPRTTPGTIAQDPQRHPGSHG
;
A
#
# COMPACT_ATOMS: atom_id res chain seq x y z
N MET A 1 -42.02 -61.56 -21.06
CA MET A 1 -41.54 -62.90 -21.46
C MET A 1 -40.08 -63.03 -21.04
N PRO A 2 -39.63 -64.23 -20.61
CA PRO A 2 -39.27 -64.48 -19.21
C PRO A 2 -37.74 -64.77 -19.05
N ARG A 3 -37.10 -65.04 -17.89
CA ARG A 3 -37.50 -65.76 -16.65
C ARG A 3 -36.33 -65.67 -15.63
N ASP A 4 -36.69 -65.63 -14.33
CA ASP A 4 -36.08 -66.32 -13.16
C ASP A 4 -34.59 -66.07 -12.77
N ARG A 5 -34.16 -66.00 -11.49
CA ARG A 5 -34.76 -66.35 -10.17
C ARG A 5 -33.82 -65.85 -9.04
N SER A 6 -34.35 -65.17 -8.01
CA SER A 6 -34.50 -65.61 -6.59
C SER A 6 -33.24 -65.53 -5.72
N THR A 7 -33.17 -65.13 -4.44
CA THR A 7 -34.08 -64.72 -3.32
C THR A 7 -33.11 -64.44 -2.14
N SER A 8 -33.26 -63.51 -1.18
CA SER A 8 -34.29 -63.31 -0.13
C SER A 8 -34.03 -61.93 0.54
N LYS A 9 -35.00 -61.00 0.72
CA LYS A 9 -36.03 -60.83 1.80
C LYS A 9 -35.46 -60.95 3.23
N LYS A 10 -35.77 -60.16 4.27
CA LYS A 10 -36.64 -58.99 4.61
C LYS A 10 -36.23 -58.64 6.08
N ALA A 11 -35.91 -57.41 6.49
CA ALA A 11 -36.76 -56.27 6.89
C ALA A 11 -37.52 -56.38 8.25
N ASN A 12 -37.07 -55.55 9.23
CA ASN A 12 -37.78 -54.85 10.33
C ASN A 12 -38.41 -55.65 11.51
N PRO A 13 -38.79 -55.05 12.68
CA PRO A 13 -38.95 -53.60 13.04
C PRO A 13 -38.56 -53.14 14.49
N MET A 14 -38.69 -51.82 14.73
CA MET A 14 -39.06 -51.04 15.95
C MET A 14 -38.86 -51.58 17.38
N GLY A 15 -38.37 -50.70 18.28
CA GLY A 15 -38.64 -50.78 19.73
C GLY A 15 -37.92 -49.73 20.60
N ARG A 16 -38.67 -48.72 21.05
CA ARG A 16 -38.36 -47.62 22.00
C ARG A 16 -38.18 -48.16 23.44
N ILE A 17 -37.47 -47.43 24.34
CA ILE A 17 -37.82 -47.14 25.78
C ILE A 17 -36.61 -46.85 26.73
N THR A 18 -36.65 -45.63 27.31
CA THR A 18 -36.33 -45.12 28.67
C THR A 18 -34.97 -45.23 29.40
N SER A 19 -34.78 -44.18 30.20
CA SER A 19 -33.72 -43.75 31.11
C SER A 19 -33.82 -44.25 32.57
N THR A 20 -32.67 -44.20 33.29
CA THR A 20 -32.42 -44.07 34.76
C THR A 20 -32.76 -45.26 35.69
N PRO A 21 -32.16 -45.44 36.92
CA PRO A 21 -31.76 -44.43 37.94
C PRO A 21 -30.47 -44.68 38.80
N GLY A 22 -30.13 -43.72 39.68
CA GLY A 22 -28.99 -43.72 40.64
C GLY A 22 -29.15 -44.64 41.88
N PRO A 23 -28.31 -44.51 42.94
CA PRO A 23 -28.69 -43.64 44.08
C PRO A 23 -27.54 -43.08 45.01
N GLN A 24 -27.90 -42.00 45.74
CA GLN A 24 -27.69 -41.70 47.19
C GLN A 24 -26.30 -41.46 47.86
N ASN A 25 -26.20 -40.30 48.52
CA ASN A 25 -25.39 -39.93 49.72
C ASN A 25 -26.13 -40.44 51.01
N PRO A 26 -25.55 -40.56 52.25
CA PRO A 26 -24.99 -39.43 53.05
C PRO A 26 -24.00 -39.76 54.23
N ALA A 27 -23.73 -38.76 55.10
CA ALA A 27 -23.00 -38.71 56.40
C ALA A 27 -21.49 -38.37 56.34
N GLY A 28 -20.87 -37.52 57.17
CA GLY A 28 -21.28 -36.69 58.31
C GLY A 28 -20.08 -36.49 59.28
N ILE A 29 -19.89 -35.25 59.78
CA ILE A 29 -19.22 -34.84 61.06
C ILE A 29 -17.67 -34.89 61.08
N GLY A 30 -16.88 -33.91 61.55
CA GLY A 30 -17.12 -32.61 62.20
C GLY A 30 -15.83 -32.05 62.86
N ALA A 31 -15.94 -30.84 63.42
CA ALA A 31 -15.10 -30.16 64.44
C ALA A 31 -13.99 -29.16 64.01
N SER A 32 -14.27 -27.88 64.25
CA SER A 32 -13.33 -26.81 64.71
C SER A 32 -12.85 -27.11 66.16
N PRO A 33 -11.75 -26.53 66.70
CA PRO A 33 -11.70 -25.10 67.11
C PRO A 33 -10.31 -24.41 67.18
N ASP A 34 -10.40 -23.16 67.64
CA ASP A 34 -9.45 -22.10 68.03
C ASP A 34 -8.14 -22.43 68.77
N VAL A 35 -7.31 -21.36 68.89
CA VAL A 35 -6.42 -20.92 70.02
C VAL A 35 -4.99 -20.61 69.51
N GLN A 36 -4.61 -19.34 69.29
CA GLN A 36 -4.07 -18.33 70.22
C GLN A 36 -2.77 -18.73 70.97
N THR A 37 -1.71 -17.92 70.75
CA THR A 37 -0.73 -17.34 71.73
C THR A 37 -0.05 -18.28 72.76
N SER A 38 1.18 -18.16 73.24
CA SER A 38 2.21 -17.12 73.40
C SER A 38 3.30 -17.73 74.30
N GLY A 39 4.51 -17.15 74.29
CA GLY A 39 5.23 -16.76 75.52
C GLY A 39 6.63 -17.39 75.57
N HIS A 40 7.72 -16.73 75.95
CA HIS A 40 7.97 -15.64 76.91
C HIS A 40 9.17 -14.78 76.39
N ALA A 41 9.21 -13.43 76.43
CA ALA A 41 9.40 -12.50 77.58
C ALA A 41 10.64 -12.86 78.44
N THR A 42 11.65 -12.02 78.72
CA THR A 42 11.70 -10.64 79.30
C THR A 42 13.21 -10.21 79.42
N PRO A 43 13.65 -9.08 80.04
CA PRO A 43 13.68 -7.66 79.62
C PRO A 43 15.07 -6.93 79.65
N ALA A 44 15.04 -5.66 79.18
CA ALA A 44 15.89 -4.44 79.21
C ALA A 44 16.82 -4.11 80.43
N PRO A 45 17.53 -2.94 80.50
CA PRO A 45 18.33 -2.13 79.52
C PRO A 45 19.68 -1.49 80.05
N GLN A 46 20.54 -1.02 79.11
CA GLN A 46 21.57 0.09 79.13
C GLN A 46 22.76 0.08 80.15
N PRO A 47 23.89 0.84 79.97
CA PRO A 47 24.27 1.90 78.99
C PRO A 47 25.70 1.78 78.31
N LEU A 48 26.02 2.71 77.40
CA LEU A 48 27.29 2.94 76.64
C LEU A 48 28.44 3.56 77.50
N PRO A 49 29.76 3.44 77.17
CA PRO A 49 30.44 4.38 76.24
C PRO A 49 31.74 3.96 75.47
N VAL A 50 31.90 4.53 74.26
CA VAL A 50 33.08 5.25 73.65
C VAL A 50 34.39 4.55 73.20
N GLY A 51 34.76 4.82 71.92
CA GLY A 51 36.13 5.12 71.40
C GLY A 51 36.55 4.30 70.17
N ARG A 52 37.09 4.79 69.05
CA ARG A 52 37.59 6.10 68.55
C ARG A 52 37.55 6.12 67.00
N ARG A 53 37.44 7.32 66.43
CA ARG A 53 37.41 7.69 64.99
C ARG A 53 38.78 8.15 64.47
N SER A 54 38.94 8.24 63.14
CA SER A 54 39.59 9.37 62.41
C SER A 54 39.45 9.21 60.87
N PRO A 55 39.72 10.21 59.99
CA PRO A 55 39.24 11.59 59.94
C PRO A 55 39.00 12.06 58.46
N ILE A 56 37.83 11.85 57.86
CA ILE A 56 37.45 12.57 56.61
C ILE A 56 36.04 13.20 56.72
N GLN A 57 35.26 12.83 57.74
CA GLN A 57 33.89 13.34 57.96
C GLN A 57 33.80 14.72 58.63
N SER A 58 34.90 15.42 58.87
CA SER A 58 34.88 16.72 59.57
C SER A 58 34.98 17.96 58.68
N ALA A 59 35.19 17.81 57.36
CA ALA A 59 35.32 18.96 56.46
C ALA A 59 34.02 19.36 55.73
N LEU A 60 33.03 18.46 55.61
CA LEU A 60 31.83 18.70 54.81
C LEU A 60 30.61 19.20 55.60
N ARG A 61 30.71 19.33 56.93
CA ARG A 61 29.57 19.69 57.80
C ARG A 61 29.60 21.11 58.38
N ALA A 62 30.55 21.95 58.00
CA ALA A 62 30.70 23.30 58.58
C ALA A 62 30.14 24.45 57.71
N GLY A 63 29.50 24.17 56.56
CA GLY A 63 29.06 25.23 55.63
C GLY A 63 27.57 25.55 55.61
N LEU A 64 26.70 24.78 56.28
CA LEU A 64 25.24 24.92 56.16
C LEU A 64 24.59 25.29 57.50
N ALA A 65 24.53 26.58 57.80
CA ALA A 65 23.50 27.18 58.64
C ALA A 65 23.41 28.70 58.43
N GLN A 66 22.41 29.12 57.63
CA GLN A 66 21.48 30.25 57.82
C GLN A 66 20.90 30.72 56.47
N ALA A 67 19.58 30.59 56.30
CA ALA A 67 18.78 31.22 55.24
C ALA A 67 18.76 32.77 55.45
N PRO A 68 18.39 33.67 54.49
CA PRO A 68 17.29 33.47 53.52
C PRO A 68 17.34 34.25 52.16
N ARG A 69 16.34 33.94 51.31
CA ARG A 69 15.69 34.78 50.27
C ARG A 69 16.36 35.01 48.89
N THR A 70 15.52 34.70 47.88
CA THR A 70 15.37 35.28 46.51
C THR A 70 16.39 34.94 45.40
N SER A 71 15.79 34.66 44.22
CA SER A 71 16.31 34.90 42.86
C SER A 71 17.06 33.77 42.14
N THR A 72 16.48 33.39 40.98
CA THR A 72 17.11 33.21 39.65
C THR A 72 18.53 32.62 39.51
N THR A 73 18.59 31.58 38.66
CA THR A 73 19.67 31.21 37.72
C THR A 73 20.91 30.42 38.22
N ALA A 74 21.00 29.18 37.70
CA ALA A 74 22.14 28.40 37.19
C ALA A 74 23.40 28.03 38.01
N LEU A 75 24.00 26.92 37.54
CA LEU A 75 25.33 26.30 37.76
C LEU A 75 25.34 25.09 38.73
N PRO A 76 26.29 24.10 38.67
CA PRO A 76 27.50 23.99 37.84
C PRO A 76 27.81 22.57 37.24
N GLN A 77 28.75 22.53 36.28
CA GLN A 77 29.48 21.33 35.83
C GLN A 77 30.71 21.03 36.73
N SER A 78 31.07 19.75 36.89
CA SER A 78 32.45 19.22 37.04
C SER A 78 32.41 17.68 37.23
N SER A 79 33.28 16.77 36.77
CA SER A 79 34.35 16.64 35.75
C SER A 79 35.26 15.49 36.22
N VAL A 80 35.67 14.52 35.38
CA VAL A 80 36.93 13.69 35.39
C VAL A 80 36.84 12.74 34.15
N ALA A 81 37.78 12.50 33.22
CA ALA A 81 39.18 12.90 32.94
C ALA A 81 39.50 12.80 31.42
N ARG A 82 40.49 13.59 30.95
CA ARG A 82 41.09 13.69 29.58
C ARG A 82 42.07 12.52 29.27
N LEU A 83 42.38 12.10 28.02
CA LEU A 83 43.06 12.73 26.85
C LEU A 83 43.04 11.74 25.63
N PRO A 84 43.47 12.10 24.38
CA PRO A 84 44.02 13.37 23.91
C PRO A 84 43.23 14.01 22.74
N SER A 85 43.42 15.32 22.63
CA SER A 85 42.93 16.21 21.58
C SER A 85 43.77 16.14 20.30
N SER A 86 43.16 15.79 19.18
CA SER A 86 43.50 16.34 17.87
C SER A 86 42.38 17.31 17.50
N GLY A 87 42.69 18.60 17.44
CA GLY A 87 41.71 19.62 17.10
C GLY A 87 41.26 19.48 15.66
N GLU A 88 40.00 19.08 15.46
CA GLU A 88 39.29 19.30 14.20
C GLU A 88 39.18 20.82 14.00
N ARG A 89 39.85 21.30 12.97
CA ARG A 89 39.75 22.68 12.52
C ARG A 89 38.52 22.77 11.62
N LEU A 90 37.33 22.90 12.22
CA LEU A 90 36.10 23.11 11.47
C LEU A 90 36.18 24.42 10.67
N THR A 91 36.15 24.30 9.35
CA THR A 91 35.92 25.43 8.43
C THR A 91 34.45 25.87 8.50
N PRO A 92 34.13 27.16 8.36
CA PRO A 92 32.77 27.67 8.52
C PRO A 92 31.80 27.08 7.46
N PRO A 93 30.53 26.82 7.84
CA PRO A 93 29.51 26.26 6.95
C PRO A 93 29.23 27.16 5.74
N ARG A 94 28.98 26.54 4.57
CA ARG A 94 28.52 27.24 3.36
C ARG A 94 27.04 26.94 3.09
N GLU A 95 26.27 27.95 2.69
CA GLU A 95 24.87 27.79 2.28
C GLU A 95 24.77 26.99 0.97
N ILE A 96 23.77 26.11 0.87
CA ILE A 96 23.47 25.36 -0.35
C ILE A 96 22.73 26.30 -1.31
N THR A 97 23.43 26.88 -2.27
CA THR A 97 22.82 27.54 -3.43
C THR A 97 22.47 26.51 -4.50
N ALA A 98 21.22 26.53 -4.98
CA ALA A 98 20.79 25.77 -6.16
C ALA A 98 21.71 26.10 -7.37
N PRO A 99 21.98 25.14 -8.28
CA PRO A 99 22.83 25.41 -9.44
C PRO A 99 22.09 26.36 -10.39
N GLY A 100 22.40 27.66 -10.27
CA GLY A 100 22.08 28.66 -11.27
C GLY A 100 22.94 28.44 -12.51
N ALA A 101 22.31 28.47 -13.68
CA ALA A 101 22.98 28.54 -14.96
C ALA A 101 23.81 29.83 -15.05
N ASN A 102 25.09 29.75 -14.66
CA ASN A 102 26.24 30.48 -15.21
C ASN A 102 27.43 30.36 -14.26
N GLU A 103 28.40 29.51 -14.62
CA GLU A 103 29.83 29.80 -14.47
C GLU A 103 30.62 28.83 -15.36
N ALA A 104 30.71 29.18 -16.64
CA ALA A 104 31.71 28.65 -17.54
C ALA A 104 33.00 29.47 -17.36
N SER A 105 34.02 28.90 -16.70
CA SER A 105 35.44 29.13 -17.01
C SER A 105 36.34 28.42 -15.99
N GLY A 106 37.08 27.39 -16.44
CA GLY A 106 38.05 26.69 -15.61
C GLY A 106 38.47 25.33 -16.18
N SER A 107 39.17 25.35 -17.31
CA SER A 107 39.62 24.16 -18.04
C SER A 107 40.55 23.24 -17.22
N ARG A 108 40.05 22.06 -16.84
CA ARG A 108 40.83 20.82 -16.80
C ARG A 108 39.95 19.69 -17.32
N SER A 109 40.23 19.26 -18.54
CA SER A 109 39.56 18.17 -19.23
C SER A 109 39.64 16.87 -18.41
N ALA A 110 38.55 16.50 -17.74
CA ALA A 110 38.36 15.12 -17.32
C ALA A 110 38.04 14.26 -18.55
N PRO A 111 38.52 13.00 -18.63
CA PRO A 111 38.27 12.13 -19.78
C PRO A 111 36.76 11.90 -19.96
N ALA A 112 36.30 11.89 -21.20
CA ALA A 112 34.89 11.70 -21.59
C ALA A 112 34.23 10.37 -21.14
N HIS A 113 34.94 9.52 -20.38
CA HIS A 113 34.44 8.27 -19.79
C HIS A 113 33.99 8.39 -18.33
N ALA A 114 34.26 9.51 -17.64
CA ALA A 114 33.91 9.65 -16.22
C ALA A 114 32.42 9.98 -15.95
N ALA A 115 31.64 10.30 -17.00
CA ALA A 115 30.22 10.65 -16.89
C ALA A 115 29.27 9.45 -16.89
N ASP A 116 29.73 8.26 -17.29
CA ASP A 116 28.92 7.03 -17.42
C ASP A 116 29.09 6.06 -16.23
N LEU A 117 29.94 6.38 -15.25
CA LEU A 117 30.17 5.49 -14.11
C LEU A 117 29.12 5.70 -13.02
N LYS A 118 28.35 4.66 -12.76
CA LYS A 118 27.30 4.66 -11.74
C LYS A 118 27.89 4.83 -10.34
N PRO A 119 27.31 5.68 -9.48
CA PRO A 119 27.78 5.84 -8.11
C PRO A 119 27.53 4.56 -7.30
N VAL A 120 28.34 4.35 -6.27
CA VAL A 120 28.11 3.31 -5.25
C VAL A 120 27.46 3.96 -4.05
N VAL A 121 26.37 3.37 -3.57
CA VAL A 121 25.59 3.85 -2.44
C VAL A 121 25.93 3.01 -1.21
N VAL A 122 26.42 3.64 -0.14
CA VAL A 122 26.76 3.00 1.12
C VAL A 122 25.82 3.52 2.19
N LEU A 123 25.09 2.61 2.84
CA LEU A 123 24.04 2.93 3.81
C LEU A 123 24.40 2.40 5.19
N ASP A 124 24.16 3.20 6.22
CA ASP A 124 23.99 2.67 7.57
C ASP A 124 22.59 2.08 7.76
N TRP A 125 22.46 1.16 8.70
CA TRP A 125 21.19 0.53 9.02
C TRP A 125 20.35 1.38 9.98
N ASP A 126 20.96 1.80 11.09
CA ASP A 126 20.24 2.40 12.21
C ASP A 126 20.01 3.89 11.91
N ASP A 127 18.75 4.34 12.02
CA ASP A 127 18.29 5.72 11.81
C ASP A 127 18.56 6.33 10.41
N CYS A 128 19.27 5.63 9.52
CA CYS A 128 19.29 5.84 8.08
C CYS A 128 18.18 5.02 7.40
N LEU A 129 18.19 3.70 7.55
CA LEU A 129 17.19 2.82 6.92
C LEU A 129 16.12 2.35 7.89
N ARG A 130 16.47 2.04 9.14
CA ARG A 130 15.57 1.52 10.17
C ARG A 130 15.22 2.61 11.17
N TYR A 131 13.94 2.76 11.50
CA TYR A 131 13.49 3.70 12.53
C TYR A 131 13.78 3.18 13.95
N GLU A 132 15.06 3.20 14.34
CA GLU A 132 15.55 2.57 15.55
C GLU A 132 15.05 3.31 16.81
N LYS A 133 15.19 4.64 16.85
CA LYS A 133 14.79 5.41 18.04
C LYS A 133 13.31 5.27 18.38
N GLY A 134 12.44 5.37 17.38
CA GLY A 134 11.00 5.21 17.58
C GLY A 134 10.61 3.79 18.00
N MET A 135 11.26 2.77 17.44
CA MET A 135 11.06 1.39 17.88
C MET A 135 11.51 1.19 19.34
N ASN A 136 12.64 1.78 19.74
CA ASN A 136 13.14 1.69 21.11
C ASN A 136 12.20 2.37 22.11
N TYR A 137 11.62 3.51 21.77
CA TYR A 137 10.58 4.16 22.56
C TYR A 137 9.42 3.20 22.89
N GLN A 138 8.89 2.53 21.87
CA GLN A 138 7.78 1.58 22.03
C GLN A 138 8.19 0.33 22.84
N LEU A 139 9.40 -0.18 22.60
CA LEU A 139 9.93 -1.33 23.33
C LEU A 139 10.08 -1.04 24.83
N VAL A 140 10.58 0.15 25.21
CA VAL A 140 10.75 0.54 26.61
C VAL A 140 9.41 0.65 27.33
N HIS A 141 8.40 1.27 26.70
CA HIS A 141 7.04 1.34 27.24
C HIS A 141 6.44 -0.06 27.49
N ASN A 142 6.56 -0.95 26.51
CA ASN A 142 6.08 -2.33 26.67
C ASN A 142 6.85 -3.09 27.74
N ALA A 143 8.17 -2.93 27.78
CA ALA A 143 9.02 -3.61 28.76
C ALA A 143 8.75 -3.15 30.19
N LEU A 144 8.47 -1.86 30.40
CA LEU A 144 8.04 -1.34 31.70
C LEU A 144 6.74 -1.98 32.16
N GLU A 145 5.75 -2.11 31.27
CA GLU A 145 4.47 -2.71 31.59
C GLU A 145 4.59 -4.18 31.97
N ILE A 146 5.37 -4.92 31.17
CA ILE A 146 5.61 -6.35 31.40
C ILE A 146 6.38 -6.55 32.69
N ALA A 147 7.47 -5.80 32.91
CA ALA A 147 8.27 -5.89 34.11
C ALA A 147 7.46 -5.51 35.36
N ALA A 148 6.66 -4.45 35.31
CA ALA A 148 5.76 -4.03 36.39
C ALA A 148 4.72 -5.10 36.74
N SER A 149 4.23 -5.84 35.74
CA SER A 149 3.28 -6.94 35.95
C SER A 149 3.95 -8.21 36.47
N MET A 150 5.07 -8.62 35.89
CA MET A 150 5.81 -9.83 36.29
C MET A 150 6.43 -9.71 37.68
N HIS A 151 6.91 -8.51 38.05
CA HIS A 151 7.57 -8.25 39.32
C HIS A 151 6.66 -7.50 40.31
N ALA A 152 5.34 -7.52 40.14
CA ALA A 152 4.41 -6.78 41.00
C ALA A 152 4.58 -7.08 42.51
N GLN A 153 4.96 -8.31 42.86
CA GLN A 153 5.20 -8.71 44.24
C GLN A 153 6.60 -8.35 44.76
N SER A 154 7.64 -8.44 43.92
CA SER A 154 9.03 -8.23 44.33
C SER A 154 9.52 -6.78 44.15
N LEU A 155 8.91 -6.03 43.23
CA LEU A 155 9.20 -4.63 42.91
C LEU A 155 7.91 -3.78 42.87
N PRO A 156 7.17 -3.65 43.99
CA PRO A 156 5.90 -2.93 44.02
C PRO A 156 6.03 -1.44 43.65
N GLU A 157 7.20 -0.83 43.89
CA GLU A 157 7.48 0.55 43.53
C GLU A 157 7.50 0.76 42.01
N LEU A 158 8.02 -0.21 41.24
CA LEU A 158 7.99 -0.17 39.78
C LEU A 158 6.55 -0.15 39.28
N ARG A 159 5.67 -1.01 39.82
CA ARG A 159 4.25 -1.03 39.46
C ARG A 159 3.58 0.31 39.74
N ALA A 160 3.79 0.86 40.93
CA ALA A 160 3.24 2.16 41.29
C ALA A 160 3.76 3.30 40.37
N ALA A 161 5.03 3.27 39.97
CA ALA A 161 5.60 4.27 39.07
C ALA A 161 5.03 4.17 37.64
N VAL A 162 4.85 2.96 37.11
CA VAL A 162 4.26 2.74 35.79
C VAL A 162 2.79 3.16 35.78
N ASP A 163 2.03 2.84 36.84
CA ASP A 163 0.63 3.27 36.96
C ASP A 163 0.52 4.81 37.05
N ARG A 164 1.46 5.48 37.75
CA ARG A 164 1.55 6.95 37.76
C ARG A 164 1.85 7.53 36.38
N LEU A 165 2.86 6.99 35.69
CA LEU A 165 3.22 7.42 34.33
C LEU A 165 2.01 7.31 33.40
N ARG A 166 1.35 6.15 33.38
CA ARG A 166 0.15 5.92 32.57
C ARG A 166 -0.97 6.88 32.91
N GLY A 167 -1.23 7.09 34.21
CA GLY A 167 -2.26 8.02 34.66
C GLY A 167 -2.01 9.45 34.17
N ARG A 168 -0.76 9.90 34.18
CA ARG A 168 -0.37 11.24 33.68
C ARG A 168 -0.51 11.34 32.17
N MET A 169 -0.01 10.33 31.42
CA MET A 169 -0.15 10.30 29.96
C MET A 169 -1.62 10.23 29.52
N ALA A 170 -2.47 9.48 30.21
CA ALA A 170 -3.91 9.41 29.93
C ALA A 170 -4.66 10.72 30.15
N ARG A 171 -4.13 11.61 31.01
CA ARG A 171 -4.66 12.97 31.23
C ARG A 171 -4.08 14.01 30.26
N GLY A 172 -3.17 13.62 29.37
CA GLY A 172 -2.53 14.54 28.41
C GLY A 172 -1.63 15.58 29.09
N GLU A 173 -1.06 15.28 30.26
CA GLU A 173 -0.12 16.17 30.93
C GLU A 173 1.15 16.36 30.07
N GLN A 174 1.56 17.61 29.86
CA GLN A 174 2.80 17.91 29.14
C GLN A 174 4.02 17.59 30.00
N PRO A 175 5.08 16.96 29.44
CA PRO A 175 6.30 16.66 30.18
C PRO A 175 7.07 17.94 30.52
N GLY A 176 7.50 18.08 31.77
CA GLY A 176 8.39 19.15 32.24
C GLY A 176 9.88 18.74 32.25
N GLU A 177 10.76 19.69 32.59
CA GLU A 177 12.23 19.55 32.58
C GLU A 177 12.79 18.51 33.59
N GLY A 178 11.93 17.93 34.45
CA GLY A 178 12.28 16.86 35.40
C GLY A 178 11.50 15.55 35.22
N ASP A 179 10.68 15.45 34.18
CA ASP A 179 9.89 14.26 33.87
C ASP A 179 10.71 13.23 33.07
N PRO A 180 10.36 11.93 33.15
CA PRO A 180 11.05 10.90 32.39
C PRO A 180 10.93 11.16 30.88
N LEU A 181 12.01 10.91 30.13
CA LEU A 181 12.06 11.04 28.67
C LEU A 181 10.93 10.28 27.97
N ILE A 182 10.51 9.15 28.54
CA ILE A 182 9.49 8.29 27.95
C ILE A 182 8.08 8.90 28.01
N MET A 183 7.89 9.96 28.79
CA MET A 183 6.64 10.73 28.86
C MET A 183 6.51 11.70 27.69
N GLN A 184 7.61 12.03 27.00
CA GLN A 184 7.57 12.84 25.79
C GLN A 184 6.84 12.13 24.66
N SER A 185 6.46 12.88 23.62
CA SER A 185 5.96 12.26 22.40
C SER A 185 7.03 11.32 21.81
N GLN A 186 6.60 10.33 21.03
CA GLN A 186 7.55 9.41 20.38
C GLN A 186 8.55 10.18 19.50
N GLU A 187 8.11 11.26 18.86
CA GLU A 187 8.92 12.11 18.00
C GLU A 187 9.96 12.91 18.81
N ASP A 188 9.53 13.60 19.86
CA ASP A 188 10.43 14.38 20.71
C ASP A 188 11.46 13.50 21.40
N CYS A 189 11.04 12.32 21.89
CA CYS A 189 11.94 11.35 22.47
C CYS A 189 12.96 10.85 21.43
N ALA A 190 12.51 10.51 20.22
CA ALA A 190 13.41 10.07 19.15
C ALA A 190 14.45 11.15 18.80
N ASN A 191 14.01 12.40 18.66
CA ASN A 191 14.88 13.55 18.40
C ASN A 191 15.91 13.75 19.53
N TYR A 192 15.47 13.64 20.79
CA TYR A 192 16.37 13.72 21.94
C TYR A 192 17.43 12.61 21.93
N LEU A 193 17.03 11.38 21.59
CA LEU A 193 17.95 10.23 21.52
C LEU A 193 18.91 10.28 20.34
N ALA A 194 18.55 10.97 19.25
CA ALA A 194 19.46 11.28 18.14
C ALA A 194 20.57 12.24 18.61
N ALA A 195 20.19 13.32 19.30
CA ALA A 195 21.15 14.28 19.85
C ALA A 195 22.01 13.73 21.01
N ASN A 196 21.58 12.63 21.65
CA ASN A 196 22.26 12.03 22.80
C ASN A 196 22.50 10.52 22.60
N PRO A 197 23.40 10.12 21.68
CA PRO A 197 23.58 8.72 21.28
C PRO A 197 24.05 7.79 22.43
N GLY A 198 24.60 8.35 23.52
CA GLY A 198 24.96 7.61 24.73
C GLY A 198 23.78 7.12 25.58
N ILE A 199 22.56 7.60 25.30
CA ILE A 199 21.35 7.25 26.06
C ILE A 199 20.54 6.25 25.22
N TYR A 200 20.82 4.95 25.37
CA TYR A 200 20.08 3.88 24.68
C TYR A 200 19.32 3.01 25.66
N LYS A 201 18.10 2.53 25.32
CA LYS A 201 17.23 1.58 26.07
C LYS A 201 17.43 1.60 27.59
N ARG A 202 18.50 0.98 28.08
CA ARG A 202 18.96 1.07 29.47
C ARG A 202 19.03 2.50 30.01
N GLY A 203 19.59 3.46 29.29
CA GLY A 203 19.65 4.86 29.69
C GLY A 203 18.26 5.52 29.82
N MET A 204 17.30 5.15 28.97
CA MET A 204 15.90 5.61 29.12
C MET A 204 15.24 5.01 30.37
N VAL A 205 15.57 3.75 30.68
CA VAL A 205 15.09 3.08 31.90
C VAL A 205 15.75 3.70 33.14
N GLU A 206 17.04 3.99 33.09
CA GLU A 206 17.78 4.68 34.16
C GLU A 206 17.21 6.08 34.39
N ASP A 207 16.88 6.81 33.31
CA ASP A 207 16.19 8.10 33.40
C ASP A 207 14.80 7.96 34.04
N PHE A 208 14.00 6.97 33.63
CA PHE A 208 12.71 6.68 34.25
C PHE A 208 12.83 6.36 35.75
N VAL A 209 13.78 5.51 36.14
CA VAL A 209 14.00 5.17 37.55
C VAL A 209 14.44 6.40 38.33
N ARG A 210 15.37 7.19 37.80
CA ARG A 210 15.86 8.42 38.44
C ARG A 210 14.74 9.45 38.68
N THR A 211 13.86 9.63 37.71
CA THR A 211 12.83 10.69 37.74
C THR A 211 11.55 10.25 38.47
N MET A 212 11.09 9.01 38.26
CA MET A 212 9.83 8.52 38.82
C MET A 212 9.99 7.78 40.15
N LEU A 213 11.22 7.38 40.51
CA LEU A 213 11.55 6.62 41.71
C LEU A 213 12.80 7.20 42.45
N PRO A 214 12.82 8.50 42.79
CA PRO A 214 14.01 9.15 43.35
C PRO A 214 14.41 8.63 44.74
N ASP A 215 13.46 8.06 45.49
CA ASP A 215 13.66 7.62 46.88
C ASP A 215 14.10 6.14 47.01
N VAL A 216 14.25 5.43 45.88
CA VAL A 216 14.70 4.02 45.88
C VAL A 216 16.22 3.96 46.03
N ASP A 217 16.72 3.05 46.87
CA ASP A 217 18.16 2.87 47.08
C ASP A 217 18.87 2.37 45.80
N SER A 218 20.17 2.62 45.71
CA SER A 218 20.95 2.32 44.50
C SER A 218 20.97 0.84 44.10
N GLY A 219 20.88 -0.08 45.08
CA GLY A 219 20.85 -1.52 44.80
C GLY A 219 19.52 -1.90 44.15
N LYS A 220 18.42 -1.48 44.74
CA LYS A 220 17.07 -1.74 44.22
C LYS A 220 16.79 -1.00 42.92
N ALA A 221 17.33 0.20 42.73
CA ALA A 221 17.27 0.92 41.46
C ALA A 221 17.96 0.12 40.34
N ALA A 222 19.12 -0.48 40.61
CA ALA A 222 19.81 -1.34 39.66
C ALA A 222 19.02 -2.61 39.32
N ASP A 223 18.33 -3.21 40.31
CA ASP A 223 17.45 -4.36 40.09
C ASP A 223 16.26 -4.01 39.18
N ILE A 224 15.63 -2.85 39.39
CA ILE A 224 14.54 -2.36 38.53
C ILE A 224 15.04 -2.13 37.10
N VAL A 225 16.18 -1.43 36.94
CA VAL A 225 16.79 -1.19 35.62
C VAL A 225 17.07 -2.52 34.92
N SER A 226 17.63 -3.49 35.64
CA SER A 226 17.96 -4.82 35.10
C SER A 226 16.71 -5.60 34.68
N ALA A 227 15.64 -5.58 35.49
CA ALA A 227 14.39 -6.26 35.20
C ALA A 227 13.74 -5.70 33.92
N VAL A 228 13.61 -4.37 33.82
CA VAL A 228 13.02 -3.72 32.65
C VAL A 228 13.89 -3.89 31.41
N TYR A 229 15.21 -3.73 31.52
CA TYR A 229 16.13 -3.92 30.39
C TYR A 229 16.11 -5.37 29.86
N THR A 230 16.01 -6.35 30.76
CA THR A 230 15.83 -7.76 30.38
C THR A 230 14.57 -7.94 29.54
N GLN A 231 13.46 -7.30 29.93
CA GLN A 231 12.23 -7.31 29.14
C GLN A 231 12.39 -6.61 27.79
N CYS A 232 13.13 -5.49 27.70
CA CYS A 232 13.44 -4.85 26.42
C CYS A 232 14.15 -5.81 25.44
N VAL A 233 15.10 -6.61 25.93
CA VAL A 233 15.83 -7.60 25.12
C VAL A 233 14.91 -8.76 24.71
N GLN A 234 14.08 -9.26 25.63
CA GLN A 234 13.13 -10.34 25.35
C GLN A 234 12.06 -9.92 24.33
N GLU A 235 11.48 -8.72 24.48
CA GLU A 235 10.52 -8.16 23.52
C GLU A 235 11.15 -8.00 22.14
N TYR A 236 12.37 -7.47 22.08
CA TYR A 236 13.11 -7.32 20.82
C TYR A 236 13.39 -8.68 20.15
N ASN A 237 13.85 -9.68 20.92
CA ASN A 237 14.09 -11.02 20.40
C ASN A 237 12.80 -11.69 19.93
N ARG A 238 11.67 -11.47 20.62
CA ARG A 238 10.36 -11.96 20.18
C ARG A 238 9.88 -11.27 18.91
N LEU A 239 10.18 -9.97 18.77
CA LEU A 239 9.90 -9.22 17.55
C LEU A 239 10.69 -9.77 16.36
N ALA A 240 11.99 -9.99 16.54
CA ALA A 240 12.90 -10.53 15.53
C ALA A 240 12.69 -12.04 15.25
N ALA A 241 11.98 -12.76 16.13
CA ALA A 241 11.55 -14.13 15.87
C ALA A 241 10.36 -14.14 14.90
N GLY A 242 10.39 -15.06 13.93
CA GLY A 242 9.36 -15.15 12.89
C GLY A 242 7.93 -15.34 13.46
N PRO A 243 6.88 -15.02 12.68
CA PRO A 243 5.49 -14.91 13.16
C PRO A 243 4.96 -16.16 13.88
N ARG A 244 5.47 -17.35 13.52
CA ARG A 244 5.06 -18.65 14.05
C ARG A 244 5.52 -18.93 15.49
N LEU A 245 6.51 -18.18 16.00
CA LEU A 245 7.12 -18.40 17.31
C LEU A 245 6.68 -17.35 18.36
N ARG A 246 5.74 -16.47 18.02
CA ARG A 246 5.29 -15.41 18.94
C ARG A 246 4.36 -16.00 20.00
N THR A 247 4.89 -16.21 21.20
CA THR A 247 4.08 -16.54 22.39
C THR A 247 3.24 -15.34 22.83
N ALA A 248 2.09 -15.61 23.45
CA ALA A 248 1.24 -14.57 24.03
C ALA A 248 1.99 -13.79 25.11
N ARG A 249 1.79 -12.46 25.16
CA ARG A 249 2.36 -11.61 26.21
C ARG A 249 1.70 -11.91 27.56
N PRO A 250 2.43 -11.80 28.67
CA PRO A 250 1.88 -12.07 30.01
C PRO A 250 0.87 -11.01 30.47
N CYS A 251 0.79 -9.85 29.80
CA CYS A 251 -0.14 -8.77 30.08
C CYS A 251 -0.42 -7.95 28.80
N GLU A 252 -1.45 -7.10 28.86
CA GLU A 252 -1.66 -6.05 27.85
C GLU A 252 -0.53 -5.03 27.91
N VAL A 253 -0.10 -4.56 26.74
CA VAL A 253 0.99 -3.59 26.61
C VAL A 253 0.54 -2.38 25.81
N PRO A 254 1.13 -1.18 26.03
CA PRO A 254 0.71 0.05 25.35
C PRO A 254 0.86 -0.01 23.83
N PHE A 255 1.87 -0.71 23.32
CA PHE A 255 2.16 -0.82 21.89
C PHE A 255 2.09 -2.27 21.42
N PRO A 256 0.89 -2.80 21.11
CA PRO A 256 0.78 -4.20 20.72
C PRO A 256 1.45 -4.52 19.38
N GLY A 257 1.51 -3.54 18.46
CA GLY A 257 1.99 -3.65 17.08
C GLY A 257 3.43 -3.19 16.81
N VAL A 258 4.34 -3.19 17.81
CA VAL A 258 5.76 -2.86 17.56
C VAL A 258 6.28 -3.72 16.41
N ARG A 259 6.90 -3.06 15.42
CA ARG A 259 7.51 -3.70 14.25
C ARG A 259 8.83 -3.01 13.91
N ILE A 260 9.76 -3.76 13.33
CA ILE A 260 10.89 -3.15 12.62
C ILE A 260 10.26 -2.43 11.42
N ALA A 261 10.56 -1.14 11.28
CA ALA A 261 10.00 -0.28 10.23
C ALA A 261 11.12 0.52 9.57
N LEU A 262 10.92 0.82 8.29
CA LEU A 262 11.81 1.68 7.53
C LEU A 262 11.62 3.15 7.89
N MET A 263 12.70 3.92 7.76
CA MET A 263 12.65 5.37 7.78
C MET A 263 11.89 5.91 6.56
N PRO A 264 11.12 7.00 6.68
CA PRO A 264 10.53 7.67 5.53
C PRO A 264 11.61 8.06 4.51
N GLY A 265 11.41 7.73 3.22
CA GLY A 265 12.39 7.97 2.15
C GLY A 265 13.40 6.83 1.93
N ALA A 266 13.49 5.85 2.84
CA ALA A 266 14.44 4.75 2.72
C ALA A 266 14.11 3.80 1.57
N ARG A 267 12.82 3.50 1.36
CA ARG A 267 12.41 2.62 0.26
C ARG A 267 12.64 3.31 -1.09
N GLU A 268 12.27 4.59 -1.18
CA GLU A 268 12.45 5.41 -2.36
C GLU A 268 13.93 5.57 -2.75
N LEU A 269 14.82 5.77 -1.77
CA LEU A 269 16.26 5.79 -1.99
C LEU A 269 16.77 4.45 -2.56
N LEU A 270 16.35 3.33 -1.99
CA LEU A 270 16.74 2.00 -2.46
C LEU A 270 16.23 1.76 -3.88
N ASP A 271 14.93 1.97 -4.12
CA ASP A 271 14.31 1.79 -5.43
C ASP A 271 14.97 2.67 -6.49
N THR A 272 15.28 3.93 -6.17
CA THR A 272 15.99 4.86 -7.07
C THR A 272 17.40 4.36 -7.37
N SER A 273 18.12 3.85 -6.36
CA SER A 273 19.47 3.31 -6.52
C SER A 273 19.46 2.07 -7.42
N HIS A 274 18.49 1.17 -7.23
CA HIS A 274 18.27 -0.01 -8.07
C HIS A 274 17.88 0.34 -9.50
N ALA A 275 16.97 1.29 -9.69
CA ALA A 275 16.56 1.76 -11.00
C ALA A 275 17.73 2.38 -11.78
N ALA A 276 18.60 3.14 -11.10
CA ALA A 276 19.85 3.64 -11.67
C ALA A 276 20.87 2.50 -11.94
N GLY A 277 20.67 1.32 -11.36
CA GLY A 277 21.61 0.18 -11.35
C GLY A 277 22.90 0.50 -10.60
N SER A 278 22.82 1.35 -9.59
CA SER A 278 23.92 1.71 -8.69
C SER A 278 24.12 0.58 -7.67
N PRO A 279 25.36 0.11 -7.43
CA PRO A 279 25.60 -0.89 -6.39
C PRO A 279 25.25 -0.33 -5.01
N VAL A 280 24.49 -1.09 -4.22
CA VAL A 280 24.02 -0.71 -2.88
C VAL A 280 24.65 -1.60 -1.81
N MET A 281 25.36 -0.96 -0.88
CA MET A 281 26.03 -1.62 0.23
C MET A 281 25.40 -1.19 1.56
N LEU A 282 25.12 -2.15 2.42
CA LEU A 282 24.69 -1.93 3.80
C LEU A 282 25.84 -2.23 4.77
N ILE A 283 26.37 -1.22 5.45
CA ILE A 283 27.47 -1.38 6.42
C ILE A 283 27.06 -0.80 7.77
N SER A 284 26.78 -1.68 8.74
CA SER A 284 26.31 -1.30 10.08
C SER A 284 27.21 -1.83 11.19
N ASN A 285 27.35 -1.09 12.29
CA ASN A 285 28.07 -1.55 13.48
C ASN A 285 27.33 -2.63 14.28
N ARG A 286 26.11 -2.97 13.86
CA ARG A 286 25.35 -4.07 14.43
C ARG A 286 25.99 -5.43 14.18
N ALA A 287 25.77 -6.37 15.10
CA ALA A 287 26.25 -7.74 14.92
C ALA A 287 25.71 -8.32 13.60
N HIS A 288 26.59 -8.93 12.80
CA HIS A 288 26.22 -9.44 11.47
C HIS A 288 24.98 -10.35 11.51
N SER A 289 24.91 -11.27 12.47
CA SER A 289 23.77 -12.19 12.61
C SER A 289 22.45 -11.50 12.93
N ASP A 290 22.48 -10.36 13.61
CA ASP A 290 21.27 -9.63 13.97
C ASP A 290 20.84 -8.71 12.83
N LEU A 291 21.80 -8.08 12.15
CA LEU A 291 21.56 -7.31 10.94
C LEU A 291 20.90 -8.18 9.86
N GLU A 292 21.43 -9.37 9.58
CA GLU A 292 20.83 -10.29 8.60
C GLU A 292 19.40 -10.70 8.96
N LYS A 293 19.11 -10.94 10.25
CA LYS A 293 17.75 -11.29 10.70
C LYS A 293 16.78 -10.15 10.45
N GLU A 294 17.19 -8.90 10.72
CA GLU A 294 16.33 -7.74 10.50
C GLU A 294 16.13 -7.45 9.01
N VAL A 295 17.17 -7.55 8.19
CA VAL A 295 17.07 -7.42 6.72
C VAL A 295 16.14 -8.49 6.15
N ARG A 296 16.25 -9.74 6.61
CA ARG A 296 15.32 -10.83 6.24
C ARG A 296 13.90 -10.58 6.74
N TYR A 297 13.75 -10.05 7.94
CA TYR A 297 12.44 -9.74 8.52
C TYR A 297 11.67 -8.73 7.66
N LEU A 298 12.39 -7.78 7.05
CA LEU A 298 11.83 -6.79 6.14
C LEU A 298 11.78 -7.24 4.67
N ASP A 299 12.19 -8.47 4.36
CA ASP A 299 12.31 -9.02 3.00
C ASP A 299 13.24 -8.19 2.08
N MET A 300 14.26 -7.55 2.66
CA MET A 300 15.14 -6.62 1.93
C MET A 300 16.47 -7.24 1.50
N GLN A 301 16.59 -8.57 1.51
CA GLN A 301 17.86 -9.20 1.14
C GLN A 301 18.28 -8.90 -0.31
N GLN A 302 17.30 -8.72 -1.19
CA GLN A 302 17.55 -8.43 -2.60
C GLN A 302 17.84 -6.94 -2.85
N ASP A 303 17.58 -6.08 -1.86
CA ASP A 303 17.80 -4.64 -2.00
C ASP A 303 19.28 -4.23 -1.78
N PHE A 304 20.16 -5.17 -1.40
CA PHE A 304 21.56 -4.90 -1.13
C PHE A 304 22.47 -5.88 -1.86
N ASP A 305 23.47 -5.37 -2.57
CA ASP A 305 24.52 -6.19 -3.18
C ASP A 305 25.50 -6.72 -2.11
N VAL A 306 25.67 -5.98 -1.00
CA VAL A 306 26.47 -6.38 0.15
C VAL A 306 25.76 -5.99 1.45
N VAL A 307 25.65 -6.94 2.38
CA VAL A 307 25.24 -6.71 3.77
C VAL A 307 26.42 -7.04 4.70
N SER A 308 26.90 -6.04 5.45
CA SER A 308 28.13 -6.13 6.24
C SER A 308 27.93 -5.57 7.67
N GLY A 309 27.48 -6.44 8.57
CA GLY A 309 27.48 -6.16 10.01
C GLY A 309 28.84 -6.41 10.67
N ALA A 310 29.06 -5.85 11.87
CA ALA A 310 30.27 -6.02 12.64
C ALA A 310 30.47 -7.50 13.06
N PRO A 311 31.67 -8.08 12.81
CA PRO A 311 32.02 -9.41 13.26
C PRO A 311 31.99 -9.52 14.78
N THR A 312 31.43 -10.62 15.27
CA THR A 312 31.27 -10.88 16.69
C THR A 312 32.31 -11.89 17.16
N VAL A 313 33.14 -11.52 18.14
CA VAL A 313 34.14 -12.40 18.77
C VAL A 313 33.72 -12.69 20.21
N THR A 314 33.62 -13.97 20.54
CA THR A 314 33.31 -14.44 21.89
C THR A 314 34.61 -14.75 22.64
N ARG A 315 34.88 -14.06 23.76
CA ARG A 315 36.07 -14.27 24.60
C ARG A 315 35.69 -14.71 26.01
N PRO A 316 36.38 -15.68 26.62
CA PRO A 316 36.18 -16.01 28.03
C PRO A 316 36.45 -14.79 28.93
N ARG A 317 35.60 -14.53 29.93
CA ARG A 317 35.86 -13.50 30.94
C ARG A 317 36.95 -13.99 31.90
N SER A 318 37.92 -13.14 32.21
CA SER A 318 39.12 -13.50 32.99
C SER A 318 38.87 -13.96 34.43
N ASN A 319 37.65 -13.78 34.97
CA ASN A 319 37.36 -13.97 36.40
C ASN A 319 36.26 -15.03 36.68
N ALA A 320 35.87 -15.85 35.68
CA ALA A 320 34.81 -16.83 35.86
C ALA A 320 35.37 -18.20 36.29
N SER A 321 35.18 -18.58 37.56
CA SER A 321 35.38 -19.96 38.04
C SER A 321 34.05 -20.71 37.91
N ALA A 322 33.96 -21.70 37.02
CA ALA A 322 32.79 -22.55 36.87
C ALA A 322 32.74 -23.61 37.97
N ALA A 323 31.71 -23.63 38.80
CA ALA A 323 31.40 -24.79 39.63
C ALA A 323 30.71 -25.84 38.74
N PRO A 324 31.17 -27.10 38.70
CA PRO A 324 30.54 -28.12 37.87
C PRO A 324 29.10 -28.40 38.35
N MET A 325 28.18 -28.60 37.40
CA MET A 325 26.78 -28.96 37.70
C MET A 325 26.76 -30.29 38.47
N PRO A 326 26.06 -30.39 39.61
CA PRO A 326 25.95 -31.62 40.38
C PRO A 326 25.46 -32.79 39.53
N GLU A 327 26.10 -33.94 39.70
CA GLU A 327 25.86 -35.15 38.90
C GLU A 327 24.40 -35.63 38.98
N ALA A 328 23.76 -35.48 40.14
CA ALA A 328 22.34 -35.78 40.34
C ALA A 328 21.41 -34.90 39.47
N LEU A 329 21.79 -33.65 39.22
CA LEU A 329 21.02 -32.74 38.37
C LEU A 329 21.25 -33.05 36.89
N GLN A 330 22.47 -33.43 36.50
CA GLN A 330 22.76 -33.90 35.14
C GLN A 330 21.96 -35.17 34.79
N GLN A 331 21.87 -36.12 35.73
CA GLN A 331 21.10 -37.35 35.56
C GLN A 331 19.60 -37.07 35.45
N ARG A 332 19.05 -36.18 36.30
CA ARG A 332 17.66 -35.73 36.20
C ARG A 332 17.35 -35.06 34.87
N LEU A 333 18.23 -34.18 34.40
CA LEU A 333 18.07 -33.49 33.12
C LEU A 333 18.11 -34.46 31.94
N THR A 334 19.06 -35.41 31.96
CA THR A 334 19.18 -36.44 30.92
C THR A 334 17.96 -37.35 30.87
N ALA A 335 17.46 -37.79 32.02
CA ALA A 335 16.26 -38.60 32.11
C ALA A 335 15.01 -37.83 31.64
N ALA A 336 14.90 -36.55 32.00
CA ALA A 336 13.77 -35.72 31.59
C ALA A 336 13.80 -35.36 30.09
N LEU A 337 14.97 -35.25 29.47
CA LEU A 337 15.13 -35.05 28.03
C LEU A 337 14.79 -36.31 27.21
N GLN A 338 14.80 -37.48 27.83
CA GLN A 338 14.49 -38.77 27.20
C GLN A 338 13.05 -39.23 27.46
N GLY A 339 12.29 -38.51 28.28
CA GLY A 339 10.90 -38.81 28.62
C GLY A 339 9.90 -37.81 28.03
N ASP A 340 8.62 -38.16 28.07
CA ASP A 340 7.52 -37.35 27.52
C ASP A 340 6.85 -36.43 28.59
N ASP A 341 7.48 -36.26 29.76
CA ASP A 341 6.97 -35.43 30.85
C ASP A 341 7.55 -34.01 30.79
N ASP A 342 6.85 -33.14 30.06
CA ASP A 342 7.19 -31.73 29.90
C ASP A 342 7.30 -30.97 31.24
N GLY A 343 6.57 -31.41 32.28
CA GLY A 343 6.64 -30.81 33.62
C GLY A 343 7.95 -31.13 34.31
N ALA A 344 8.39 -32.40 34.24
CA ALA A 344 9.67 -32.84 34.77
C ALA A 344 10.87 -32.23 34.01
N LEU A 345 10.76 -32.10 32.68
CA LEU A 345 11.77 -31.43 31.86
C LEU A 345 11.92 -29.95 32.21
N ARG A 346 10.80 -29.25 32.39
CA ARG A 346 10.80 -27.84 32.77
C ARG A 346 11.45 -27.61 34.14
N ALA A 347 11.11 -28.42 35.14
CA ALA A 347 11.71 -28.34 36.47
C ALA A 347 13.22 -28.66 36.47
N ALA A 348 13.64 -29.65 35.69
CA ALA A 348 15.06 -29.99 35.56
C ALA A 348 15.87 -28.90 34.84
N LEU A 349 15.31 -28.26 33.80
CA LEU A 349 15.93 -27.12 33.11
C LEU A 349 16.02 -25.88 34.02
N GLU A 350 15.01 -25.64 34.85
CA GLU A 350 14.97 -24.54 35.81
C GLU A 350 16.06 -24.70 36.88
N ASP A 351 16.21 -25.89 37.45
CA ASP A 351 17.31 -26.22 38.38
C ASP A 351 18.68 -26.13 37.70
N ALA A 352 18.80 -26.59 36.44
CA ALA A 352 20.04 -26.56 35.67
C ALA A 352 20.46 -25.13 35.25
N SER A 353 19.51 -24.20 35.19
CA SER A 353 19.77 -22.81 34.79
C SER A 353 20.76 -22.09 35.70
N ALA A 354 20.80 -22.45 36.99
CA ALA A 354 21.77 -21.92 37.97
C ALA A 354 23.23 -22.29 37.65
N TYR A 355 23.44 -23.35 36.85
CA TYR A 355 24.75 -23.84 36.41
C TYR A 355 25.02 -23.54 34.93
N ALA A 356 23.99 -23.19 34.15
CA ALA A 356 24.12 -22.71 32.79
C ALA A 356 24.63 -21.26 32.80
N HIS A 357 25.95 -21.06 32.89
CA HIS A 357 26.53 -19.74 33.11
C HIS A 357 26.24 -18.74 31.97
N PRO A 358 25.47 -17.66 32.20
CA PRO A 358 25.28 -16.58 31.22
C PRO A 358 26.47 -15.60 31.15
N ASN A 359 27.53 -15.84 31.94
CA ASN A 359 28.58 -14.86 32.26
C ASN A 359 30.03 -15.36 32.08
N THR A 360 30.26 -16.51 31.44
CA THR A 360 31.62 -17.02 31.18
C THR A 360 32.27 -16.38 29.96
N THR A 361 31.48 -15.76 29.07
CA THR A 361 31.96 -15.17 27.83
C THR A 361 31.54 -13.70 27.71
N SER A 362 32.48 -12.87 27.27
CA SER A 362 32.26 -11.53 26.77
C SER A 362 32.15 -11.59 25.26
N VAL A 363 31.13 -10.95 24.70
CA VAL A 363 30.93 -10.83 23.27
C VAL A 363 31.40 -9.45 22.86
N THR A 364 32.48 -9.37 22.09
CA THR A 364 33.04 -8.12 21.58
C THR A 364 32.88 -8.07 20.07
N GLN A 365 32.29 -6.99 19.56
CA GLN A 365 32.30 -6.71 18.13
C GLN A 365 33.65 -6.08 17.76
N THR A 366 34.27 -6.58 16.69
CA THR A 366 35.52 -6.04 16.15
C THR A 366 35.23 -5.26 14.85
N ASP A 367 36.19 -4.45 14.40
CA ASP A 367 36.12 -3.77 13.09
C ASP A 367 34.89 -2.86 12.91
N ARG A 368 34.61 -2.05 13.95
CA ARG A 368 33.55 -1.05 13.93
C ARG A 368 33.95 0.19 13.11
N LYS A 369 32.98 0.82 12.45
CA LYS A 369 33.12 2.16 11.89
C LYS A 369 33.64 3.10 13.00
N PRO A 370 34.62 3.98 12.72
CA PRO A 370 35.06 4.42 11.39
C PRO A 370 36.20 3.61 10.77
N HIS A 371 36.47 2.37 11.21
CA HIS A 371 37.48 1.55 10.53
C HIS A 371 37.03 1.17 9.10
N ALA A 372 37.91 1.43 8.12
CA ALA A 372 37.61 1.29 6.70
C ALA A 372 37.58 -0.16 6.17
N ALA A 373 38.01 -1.15 6.95
CA ALA A 373 38.28 -2.49 6.44
C ALA A 373 37.04 -3.14 5.79
N ARG A 374 35.86 -3.00 6.41
CA ARG A 374 34.60 -3.51 5.84
C ARG A 374 34.17 -2.80 4.56
N LEU A 375 34.38 -1.47 4.48
CA LEU A 375 34.10 -0.72 3.26
C LEU A 375 35.02 -1.16 2.12
N LEU A 376 36.31 -1.30 2.40
CA LEU A 376 37.31 -1.75 1.41
C LEU A 376 37.02 -3.17 0.92
N ASP A 377 36.71 -4.10 1.82
CA ASP A 377 36.33 -5.47 1.48
C ASP A 377 35.05 -5.51 0.61
N SER A 378 34.05 -4.69 0.95
CA SER A 378 32.79 -4.60 0.20
C SER A 378 33.00 -4.04 -1.22
N LEU A 379 33.81 -2.98 -1.35
CA LEU A 379 34.19 -2.42 -2.65
C LEU A 379 34.97 -3.42 -3.51
N GLN A 380 35.87 -4.19 -2.90
CA GLN A 380 36.63 -5.23 -3.58
C GLN A 380 35.71 -6.37 -4.04
N ARG A 381 34.79 -6.83 -3.19
CA ARG A 381 33.83 -7.90 -3.52
C ARG A 381 32.95 -7.56 -4.71
N LEU A 382 32.51 -6.30 -4.81
CA LEU A 382 31.71 -5.81 -5.94
C LEU A 382 32.55 -5.38 -7.15
N SER A 383 33.88 -5.52 -7.09
CA SER A 383 34.80 -5.10 -8.17
C SER A 383 34.58 -3.64 -8.60
N VAL A 384 34.33 -2.75 -7.62
CA VAL A 384 34.01 -1.35 -7.90
C VAL A 384 35.23 -0.62 -8.47
N PRO A 385 35.13 0.04 -9.64
CA PRO A 385 36.22 0.82 -10.20
C PRO A 385 36.67 1.96 -9.27
N SER A 386 37.96 2.30 -9.26
CA SER A 386 38.52 3.40 -8.45
C SER A 386 37.89 4.76 -8.79
N GLU A 387 37.49 4.95 -10.06
CA GLU A 387 36.88 6.17 -10.58
C GLU A 387 35.38 6.31 -10.24
N ALA A 388 34.72 5.23 -9.82
CA ALA A 388 33.30 5.27 -9.48
C ALA A 388 33.07 6.12 -8.21
N PRO A 389 32.17 7.11 -8.24
CA PRO A 389 31.83 7.93 -7.07
C PRO A 389 31.25 7.07 -5.94
N ILE A 390 31.51 7.44 -4.69
CA ILE A 390 30.91 6.81 -3.51
C ILE A 390 30.05 7.84 -2.78
N ILE A 391 28.81 7.48 -2.46
CA ILE A 391 27.92 8.29 -1.63
C ILE A 391 27.64 7.51 -0.34
N LEU A 392 28.01 8.07 0.81
CA LEU A 392 27.81 7.48 2.13
C LEU A 392 26.65 8.16 2.85
N TYR A 393 25.69 7.37 3.32
CA TYR A 393 24.58 7.82 4.16
C TYR A 393 24.72 7.23 5.55
N GLY A 394 24.56 8.06 6.58
CA GLY A 394 24.55 7.62 7.97
C GLY A 394 24.00 8.67 8.92
N ASP A 395 23.72 8.26 10.14
CA ASP A 395 23.24 9.13 11.23
C ASP A 395 24.41 9.73 12.04
N GLN A 396 25.63 9.20 11.88
CA GLN A 396 26.81 9.64 12.63
C GLN A 396 28.00 10.01 11.73
N PRO A 397 28.88 10.93 12.17
CA PRO A 397 30.14 11.23 11.47
C PRO A 397 31.03 9.99 11.26
N SER A 398 30.91 8.98 12.13
CA SER A 398 31.65 7.71 12.00
C SER A 398 31.28 6.92 10.74
N ASP A 399 30.07 7.11 10.22
CA ASP A 399 29.57 6.47 9.01
C ASP A 399 30.17 7.08 7.75
N ILE A 400 30.57 8.33 7.81
CA ILE A 400 31.18 9.05 6.70
C ILE A 400 32.70 8.88 6.75
N SER A 401 33.31 9.10 7.91
CA SER A 401 34.77 9.03 8.12
C SER A 401 35.37 7.64 7.89
N GLN A 402 34.56 6.57 7.81
CA GLN A 402 35.04 5.25 7.36
C GLN A 402 35.68 5.28 5.96
N ALA A 403 35.37 6.30 5.16
CA ALA A 403 35.93 6.50 3.83
C ALA A 403 37.10 7.52 3.78
N ALA A 404 37.55 8.07 4.92
CA ALA A 404 38.55 9.15 4.96
C ALA A 404 39.85 8.79 4.21
N LYS A 405 40.38 7.57 4.43
CA LYS A 405 41.57 7.07 3.72
C LYS A 405 41.37 6.96 2.20
N LEU A 406 40.15 6.71 1.73
CA LEU A 406 39.85 6.69 0.30
C LEU A 406 39.77 8.12 -0.25
N ALA A 407 39.21 9.06 0.51
CA ALA A 407 39.17 10.47 0.13
C ALA A 407 40.58 11.07 0.00
N GLU A 408 41.51 10.72 0.91
CA GLU A 408 42.92 11.11 0.85
C GLU A 408 43.62 10.69 -0.46
N THR A 409 43.19 9.58 -1.07
CA THR A 409 43.72 9.13 -2.38
C THR A 409 43.17 9.91 -3.58
N GLY A 410 42.31 10.91 -3.35
CA GLY A 410 41.67 11.71 -4.40
C GLY A 410 40.43 11.04 -5.00
N ARG A 411 39.88 10.00 -4.35
CA ARG A 411 38.65 9.35 -4.79
C ARG A 411 37.46 10.30 -4.63
N ARG A 412 36.50 10.27 -5.56
CA ARG A 412 35.27 11.06 -5.48
C ARG A 412 34.32 10.46 -4.43
N ILE A 413 34.17 11.15 -3.31
CA ILE A 413 33.36 10.70 -2.17
C ILE A 413 32.49 11.85 -1.68
N GLU A 414 31.21 11.56 -1.45
CA GLU A 414 30.24 12.48 -0.86
C GLU A 414 29.61 11.83 0.38
N GLY A 415 29.47 12.60 1.45
CA GLY A 415 28.77 12.19 2.66
C GLY A 415 27.37 12.78 2.76
N VAL A 416 26.48 12.05 3.43
CA VAL A 416 25.12 12.49 3.76
C VAL A 416 24.85 12.11 5.21
N LEU A 417 24.79 13.13 6.06
CA LEU A 417 24.51 12.99 7.47
C LEU A 417 23.02 13.23 7.72
N ILE A 418 22.32 12.22 8.23
CA ILE A 418 20.89 12.29 8.56
C ILE A 418 20.78 12.56 10.05
N ASP A 419 20.62 13.83 10.41
CA ASP A 419 20.49 14.24 11.80
C ASP A 419 19.49 15.42 11.89
N PRO A 420 18.23 15.15 12.29
CA PRO A 420 17.21 16.19 12.41
C PRO A 420 17.53 17.22 13.49
N GLY A 421 18.36 16.89 14.48
CA GLY A 421 18.76 17.75 15.59
C GLY A 421 20.02 18.59 15.30
N HIS A 422 20.66 18.41 14.14
CA HIS A 422 21.90 19.10 13.83
C HIS A 422 21.68 20.58 13.50
N ASN A 423 22.55 21.46 14.02
CA ASN A 423 22.44 22.91 13.79
C ASN A 423 22.69 23.32 12.32
N ASP A 424 23.35 22.45 11.55
CA ASP A 424 23.73 22.68 10.15
C ASP A 424 22.84 21.93 9.14
N VAL A 425 21.66 21.47 9.54
CA VAL A 425 20.66 20.95 8.59
C VAL A 425 20.46 21.92 7.41
N GLY A 426 20.47 21.40 6.19
CA GLY A 426 20.38 22.19 4.96
C GLY A 426 21.70 22.85 4.56
N ARG A 427 22.82 22.47 5.18
CA ARG A 427 24.17 22.96 4.85
C ARG A 427 25.12 21.80 4.56
N GLN A 428 26.26 22.15 3.96
CA GLN A 428 27.37 21.23 3.75
C GLN A 428 28.48 21.49 4.77
N ILE A 429 28.95 20.42 5.41
CA ILE A 429 30.06 20.38 6.36
C ILE A 429 31.21 19.51 5.81
N ASP A 430 32.36 19.55 6.46
CA ASP A 430 33.49 18.64 6.20
C ASP A 430 33.57 17.60 7.31
N VAL A 431 33.62 16.32 6.94
CA VAL A 431 33.84 15.21 7.87
C VAL A 431 35.10 14.48 7.45
N GLU A 432 36.22 14.74 8.12
CA GLU A 432 37.53 14.13 7.84
C GLU A 432 37.96 14.27 6.36
N GLY A 433 37.78 15.46 5.78
CA GLY A 433 38.11 15.77 4.39
C GLY A 433 37.06 15.33 3.37
N ILE A 434 35.89 14.84 3.82
CA ILE A 434 34.78 14.43 2.96
C ILE A 434 33.68 15.52 2.97
N PRO A 435 33.32 16.07 1.80
CA PRO A 435 32.18 16.98 1.69
C PRO A 435 30.89 16.25 2.05
N THR A 436 30.19 16.75 3.09
CA THR A 436 29.06 16.05 3.70
C THR A 436 27.83 16.96 3.80
N ARG A 437 26.70 16.57 3.21
CA ARG A 437 25.43 17.30 3.37
C ARG A 437 24.71 16.85 4.63
N VAL A 438 24.15 17.79 5.37
CA VAL A 438 23.34 17.48 6.56
C VAL A 438 21.86 17.65 6.22
N ILE A 439 21.07 16.59 6.41
CA ILE A 439 19.63 16.56 6.10
C ILE A 439 18.83 16.10 7.31
N ARG A 440 17.54 16.47 7.40
CA ARG A 440 16.69 16.03 8.53
C ARG A 440 16.26 14.58 8.41
N SER A 441 16.07 14.13 7.19
CA SER A 441 15.46 12.85 6.86
C SER A 441 15.79 12.46 5.43
N LEU A 442 15.75 11.17 5.09
CA LEU A 442 15.80 10.74 3.70
C LEU A 442 14.63 11.31 2.87
N ALA A 443 13.50 11.60 3.50
CA ALA A 443 12.35 12.23 2.85
C ALA A 443 12.53 13.75 2.58
N ASP A 444 13.62 14.37 3.01
CA ASP A 444 13.90 15.79 2.80
C ASP A 444 13.96 16.10 1.28
N PRO A 445 13.29 17.15 0.76
CA PRO A 445 13.39 17.56 -0.65
C PRO A 445 14.83 17.76 -1.12
N ASP A 446 15.71 18.22 -0.21
CA ASP A 446 17.11 18.54 -0.50
C ASP A 446 18.04 17.32 -0.43
N ALA A 447 17.50 16.13 -0.18
CA ALA A 447 18.29 14.90 -0.13
C ALA A 447 19.01 14.67 -1.48
N PRO A 448 20.32 14.35 -1.48
CA PRO A 448 21.13 14.28 -2.70
C PRO A 448 20.62 13.27 -3.74
N TRP A 449 20.00 12.17 -3.31
CA TRP A 449 19.38 11.21 -4.24
C TRP A 449 18.19 11.80 -5.02
N LYS A 450 17.56 12.87 -4.53
CA LYS A 450 16.51 13.62 -5.24
C LYS A 450 17.05 14.67 -6.20
N SER A 451 18.29 15.14 -5.99
CA SER A 451 18.97 16.09 -6.89
C SER A 451 19.85 15.39 -7.94
N ALA A 452 20.37 14.19 -7.65
CA ALA A 452 20.94 13.27 -8.66
C ALA A 452 19.86 12.71 -9.61
N ALA A 453 18.58 12.78 -9.22
CA ALA A 453 17.41 12.58 -10.06
C ALA A 453 17.11 13.78 -10.99
N GLY A 454 18.15 14.48 -11.46
CA GLY A 454 18.06 15.51 -12.49
C GLY A 454 17.58 14.98 -13.85
N ALA A 455 17.45 13.67 -14.01
CA ALA A 455 16.46 13.08 -14.90
C ALA A 455 15.19 12.84 -14.07
N VAL A 456 14.19 13.71 -14.25
CA VAL A 456 12.84 13.60 -13.69
C VAL A 456 12.36 12.15 -13.71
N HIS A 457 12.52 11.43 -12.61
CA HIS A 457 11.67 10.29 -12.31
C HIS A 457 10.56 10.83 -11.42
N GLU A 458 9.54 11.37 -12.09
CA GLU A 458 8.19 11.39 -11.55
C GLU A 458 7.90 10.01 -10.94
N PRO A 459 7.19 9.90 -9.79
CA PRO A 459 6.73 8.61 -9.31
C PRO A 459 5.91 7.94 -10.41
N PRO A 460 6.01 6.61 -10.60
CA PRO A 460 5.36 5.93 -11.72
C PRO A 460 3.88 6.30 -11.78
N LEU A 461 3.45 6.73 -12.96
CA LEU A 461 2.07 7.19 -13.18
C LEU A 461 1.05 6.08 -12.88
N PHE A 462 1.47 4.82 -13.04
CA PHE A 462 0.66 3.66 -12.74
C PHE A 462 1.02 3.06 -11.37
N PRO A 463 0.01 2.71 -10.56
CA PRO A 463 0.24 2.19 -9.22
C PRO A 463 0.97 0.84 -9.25
N ALA A 464 1.86 0.65 -8.28
CA ALA A 464 2.69 -0.53 -8.16
C ALA A 464 1.86 -1.81 -7.94
N MET A 465 2.38 -2.93 -8.46
CA MET A 465 1.83 -4.25 -8.18
C MET A 465 1.96 -4.60 -6.70
N ARG A 466 0.86 -5.01 -6.07
CA ARG A 466 0.87 -5.53 -4.70
C ARG A 466 0.91 -7.05 -4.74
N ARG A 467 2.04 -7.62 -4.32
CA ARG A 467 2.15 -9.06 -4.09
C ARG A 467 1.42 -9.41 -2.80
N VAL A 468 0.52 -10.39 -2.88
CA VAL A 468 -0.25 -10.90 -1.75
C VAL A 468 0.06 -12.38 -1.59
N PRO A 469 0.51 -12.83 -0.40
CA PRO A 469 1.02 -14.19 -0.23
C PRO A 469 -0.07 -15.26 -0.38
N PHE A 470 -1.33 -14.92 -0.11
CA PHE A 470 -2.49 -15.80 -0.28
C PHE A 470 -3.80 -14.97 -0.30
N ILE A 471 -4.87 -15.60 -0.80
CA ILE A 471 -6.23 -15.04 -0.86
C ILE A 471 -7.12 -15.87 0.08
N LEU A 472 -7.73 -15.24 1.09
CA LEU A 472 -8.71 -15.89 1.98
C LEU A 472 -10.13 -15.61 1.53
N SER A 473 -10.85 -16.63 1.06
CA SER A 473 -12.29 -16.55 0.76
C SER A 473 -13.10 -17.05 1.96
N ARG A 474 -14.05 -16.25 2.48
CA ARG A 474 -15.00 -16.68 3.52
C ARG A 474 -16.44 -16.70 3.00
N PRO A 475 -17.22 -17.77 3.22
CA PRO A 475 -18.65 -17.82 2.92
C PRO A 475 -19.50 -17.02 3.95
N GLU A 476 -20.71 -16.65 3.53
CA GLU A 476 -21.64 -15.61 4.04
C GLU A 476 -22.00 -15.52 5.54
N GLN A 477 -21.48 -16.37 6.42
CA GLN A 477 -21.96 -16.40 7.81
C GLN A 477 -20.99 -15.67 8.74
N SER A 478 -21.45 -14.51 9.22
CA SER A 478 -20.80 -13.55 10.12
C SER A 478 -19.62 -12.78 9.50
N ALA A 479 -19.89 -11.61 8.93
CA ALA A 479 -18.88 -10.55 8.97
C ALA A 479 -18.57 -10.30 10.46
N PRO A 480 -17.38 -10.62 10.97
CA PRO A 480 -17.05 -10.28 12.35
C PRO A 480 -16.96 -8.75 12.42
N PRO A 481 -17.11 -8.14 13.62
CA PRO A 481 -16.45 -6.88 13.87
C PRO A 481 -14.95 -7.19 13.81
N LEU A 482 -14.33 -7.10 12.63
CA LEU A 482 -12.93 -7.44 12.45
C LEU A 482 -12.08 -6.35 13.10
N PRO A 483 -11.22 -6.69 14.08
CA PRO A 483 -10.26 -5.75 14.61
C PRO A 483 -9.17 -5.48 13.56
N VAL A 484 -8.69 -4.24 13.60
CA VAL A 484 -7.50 -3.70 12.93
C VAL A 484 -6.34 -4.71 12.86
N ALA A 485 -5.64 -4.70 11.71
CA ALA A 485 -4.38 -5.38 11.39
C ALA A 485 -4.47 -6.84 10.86
N ALA A 486 -4.93 -7.00 9.62
CA ALA A 486 -4.33 -8.01 8.76
C ALA A 486 -3.02 -7.41 8.20
N GLY A 487 -1.88 -7.88 8.70
CA GLY A 487 -0.60 -7.64 8.03
C GLY A 487 -0.65 -8.31 6.65
N ASP A 488 -0.37 -7.55 5.60
CA ASP A 488 -0.16 -7.94 4.19
C ASP A 488 -1.15 -8.91 3.51
N GLY A 489 -2.22 -9.32 4.20
CA GLY A 489 -3.21 -10.28 3.72
C GLY A 489 -4.51 -9.61 3.28
N VAL A 490 -5.01 -10.00 2.11
CA VAL A 490 -6.31 -9.54 1.58
C VAL A 490 -7.40 -10.53 2.00
N VAL A 491 -8.40 -10.03 2.73
CA VAL A 491 -9.55 -10.83 3.18
C VAL A 491 -10.73 -10.59 2.24
N TYR A 492 -11.28 -11.67 1.67
CA TYR A 492 -12.42 -11.61 0.78
C TYR A 492 -13.68 -12.12 1.47
N SER A 493 -14.76 -11.36 1.36
CA SER A 493 -15.97 -11.57 2.17
C SER A 493 -17.17 -12.08 1.37
N ARG A 494 -17.25 -11.88 0.04
CA ARG A 494 -18.53 -12.08 -0.66
C ARG A 494 -18.43 -12.33 -2.16
N ALA A 495 -19.37 -13.10 -2.71
CA ALA A 495 -19.76 -13.04 -4.12
C ALA A 495 -20.64 -11.80 -4.37
N LYS A 496 -20.40 -11.10 -5.48
CA LYS A 496 -20.99 -9.81 -5.88
C LYS A 496 -22.51 -9.89 -6.13
N GLN A 497 -23.33 -9.98 -5.08
CA GLN A 497 -24.79 -9.88 -5.22
C GLN A 497 -25.31 -8.43 -5.24
N ALA A 498 -24.53 -7.42 -4.83
CA ALA A 498 -25.08 -6.10 -4.49
C ALA A 498 -24.54 -4.85 -5.22
N LEU A 499 -23.52 -4.93 -6.07
CA LEU A 499 -22.99 -3.74 -6.77
C LEU A 499 -22.64 -4.07 -8.23
N GLY A 500 -23.55 -3.76 -9.16
CA GLY A 500 -23.32 -3.58 -10.61
C GLY A 500 -22.38 -4.53 -11.39
N GLY A 501 -22.94 -5.32 -12.32
CA GLY A 501 -22.20 -5.97 -13.43
C GLY A 501 -22.33 -7.50 -13.49
N SER A 502 -22.17 -8.06 -14.69
CA SER A 502 -22.18 -9.50 -15.01
C SER A 502 -20.90 -10.25 -14.58
N ASP A 503 -20.00 -9.56 -13.89
CA ASP A 503 -18.67 -10.07 -13.57
C ASP A 503 -18.63 -10.85 -12.26
N VAL A 504 -17.93 -11.99 -12.28
CA VAL A 504 -17.51 -12.68 -11.05
C VAL A 504 -16.52 -11.76 -10.34
N GLY A 505 -17.02 -11.02 -9.35
CA GLY A 505 -16.22 -10.12 -8.52
C GLY A 505 -16.42 -10.41 -7.03
N MET A 506 -15.52 -9.87 -6.22
CA MET A 506 -15.53 -10.04 -4.76
C MET A 506 -15.42 -8.69 -4.07
N LEU A 507 -15.87 -8.63 -2.82
CA LEU A 507 -15.51 -7.54 -1.91
C LEU A 507 -14.31 -7.98 -1.08
N ALA A 508 -13.26 -7.15 -1.07
CA ALA A 508 -12.05 -7.35 -0.30
C ALA A 508 -11.88 -6.22 0.71
N TRP A 509 -11.31 -6.55 1.86
CA TRP A 509 -10.87 -5.55 2.84
C TRP A 509 -9.36 -5.39 2.74
N MET A 510 -8.90 -4.17 2.42
CA MET A 510 -7.48 -3.82 2.29
C MET A 510 -7.25 -2.43 2.87
N ASP A 511 -6.18 -2.25 3.64
CA ASP A 511 -5.76 -0.96 4.18
C ASP A 511 -6.87 -0.19 4.92
N GLY A 512 -7.79 -0.90 5.59
CA GLY A 512 -8.90 -0.29 6.32
C GLY A 512 -10.09 0.13 5.44
N HIS A 513 -10.08 -0.21 4.15
CA HIS A 513 -11.14 0.12 3.20
C HIS A 513 -11.68 -1.12 2.47
N GLU A 514 -12.96 -1.06 2.12
CA GLU A 514 -13.57 -2.04 1.21
C GLU A 514 -13.15 -1.75 -0.23
N HIS A 515 -12.82 -2.80 -0.97
CA HIS A 515 -12.43 -2.75 -2.37
C HIS A 515 -13.29 -3.73 -3.18
N LEU A 516 -13.71 -3.28 -4.36
CA LEU A 516 -14.25 -4.15 -5.39
C LEU A 516 -13.09 -4.84 -6.12
N VAL A 517 -13.12 -6.18 -6.17
CA VAL A 517 -12.07 -6.98 -6.81
C VAL A 517 -12.61 -7.75 -8.01
N LYS A 518 -11.84 -7.76 -9.11
CA LYS A 518 -12.16 -8.40 -10.40
C LYS A 518 -11.07 -9.39 -10.85
N THR A 519 -11.50 -10.42 -11.58
CA THR A 519 -10.65 -11.55 -12.05
C THR A 519 -10.30 -11.55 -13.54
N GLY A 520 -10.73 -10.51 -14.25
CA GLY A 520 -10.49 -10.38 -15.69
C GLY A 520 -11.62 -10.98 -16.55
N LEU A 521 -11.73 -10.48 -17.77
CA LEU A 521 -12.89 -10.63 -18.65
C LEU A 521 -13.16 -12.08 -19.08
N SER A 522 -12.14 -12.82 -19.52
CA SER A 522 -12.33 -14.22 -19.97
C SER A 522 -12.76 -15.14 -18.82
N ARG A 523 -12.25 -14.95 -17.60
CA ARG A 523 -12.71 -15.73 -16.43
C ARG A 523 -14.16 -15.42 -16.06
N SER A 524 -14.58 -14.15 -16.15
CA SER A 524 -15.99 -13.77 -16.02
C SER A 524 -16.86 -14.43 -17.10
N LEU A 525 -16.45 -14.34 -18.36
CA LEU A 525 -17.18 -14.92 -19.49
C LEU A 525 -17.28 -16.45 -19.39
N LEU A 526 -16.24 -17.14 -18.93
CA LEU A 526 -16.28 -18.59 -18.67
C LEU A 526 -17.33 -18.96 -17.62
N GLY A 527 -17.43 -18.20 -16.52
CA GLY A 527 -18.50 -18.37 -15.53
C GLY A 527 -19.89 -18.16 -16.14
N GLN A 528 -20.06 -17.10 -16.95
CA GLN A 528 -21.33 -16.83 -17.64
C GLN A 528 -21.70 -17.92 -18.66
N ILE A 529 -20.73 -18.46 -19.40
CA ILE A 529 -20.92 -19.58 -20.34
C ILE A 529 -21.47 -20.79 -19.59
N MET A 530 -20.87 -21.15 -18.45
CA MET A 530 -21.35 -22.24 -17.59
C MET A 530 -22.78 -22.00 -17.13
N SER A 531 -23.10 -20.80 -16.63
CA SER A 531 -24.45 -20.46 -16.19
C SER A 531 -25.48 -20.47 -17.33
N CYS A 532 -25.15 -19.95 -18.51
CA CYS A 532 -26.04 -20.00 -19.68
C CYS A 532 -26.34 -21.45 -20.09
N ARG A 533 -25.32 -22.31 -20.19
CA ARG A 533 -25.52 -23.73 -20.51
C ARG A 533 -26.31 -24.47 -19.42
N ALA A 534 -26.04 -24.20 -18.15
CA ALA A 534 -26.77 -24.80 -17.03
C ALA A 534 -28.28 -24.46 -17.03
N ARG A 535 -28.66 -23.34 -17.66
CA ARG A 535 -30.04 -22.87 -17.87
C ARG A 535 -30.62 -23.23 -19.24
N GLY A 536 -29.92 -24.00 -20.06
CA GLY A 536 -30.37 -24.38 -21.40
C GLY A 536 -30.30 -23.25 -22.45
N GLN A 537 -29.55 -22.18 -22.17
CA GLN A 537 -29.41 -21.01 -23.05
C GLN A 537 -28.19 -21.15 -23.99
N GLU A 538 -28.19 -22.18 -24.84
CA GLU A 538 -27.01 -22.52 -25.66
C GLU A 538 -26.57 -21.39 -26.60
N SER A 539 -27.50 -20.73 -27.29
CA SER A 539 -27.16 -19.60 -28.18
C SER A 539 -26.47 -18.44 -27.43
N GLU A 540 -26.87 -18.18 -26.19
CA GLU A 540 -26.26 -17.14 -25.35
C GLU A 540 -24.88 -17.54 -24.81
N ALA A 541 -24.68 -18.84 -24.55
CA ALA A 541 -23.36 -19.38 -24.23
C ALA A 541 -22.42 -19.28 -25.44
N GLU A 542 -22.89 -19.61 -26.64
CA GLU A 542 -22.08 -19.53 -27.87
C GLU A 542 -21.67 -18.10 -28.21
N LYS A 543 -22.55 -17.10 -28.03
CA LYS A 543 -22.20 -15.69 -28.19
C LYS A 543 -21.05 -15.28 -27.27
N ARG A 544 -21.07 -15.72 -26.01
CA ARG A 544 -20.03 -15.41 -25.02
C ARG A 544 -18.70 -16.09 -25.32
N VAL A 545 -18.72 -17.32 -25.85
CA VAL A 545 -17.52 -17.97 -26.40
C VAL A 545 -16.95 -17.14 -27.54
N GLY A 546 -17.82 -16.62 -28.41
CA GLY A 546 -17.45 -15.68 -29.47
C GLY A 546 -16.72 -14.47 -28.91
N TYR A 547 -17.27 -13.81 -27.89
CA TYR A 547 -16.65 -12.63 -27.27
C TYR A 547 -15.24 -12.90 -26.75
N VAL A 548 -14.99 -14.01 -26.04
CA VAL A 548 -13.66 -14.35 -25.53
C VAL A 548 -12.61 -14.35 -26.64
N VAL A 549 -12.90 -15.03 -27.76
CA VAL A 549 -11.96 -15.14 -28.88
C VAL A 549 -11.88 -13.83 -29.68
N ASP A 550 -12.98 -13.11 -29.84
CA ASP A 550 -13.02 -11.82 -30.52
C ASP A 550 -12.16 -10.77 -29.78
N ILE A 551 -12.18 -10.80 -28.44
CA ILE A 551 -11.35 -9.93 -27.60
C ILE A 551 -9.87 -10.30 -27.74
N TRP A 552 -9.54 -11.60 -27.71
CA TRP A 552 -8.17 -12.04 -27.97
C TRP A 552 -7.67 -11.57 -29.33
N ALA A 553 -8.45 -11.80 -30.40
CA ALA A 553 -8.07 -11.45 -31.76
C ALA A 553 -7.83 -9.94 -31.91
N ARG A 554 -8.66 -9.13 -31.24
CA ARG A 554 -8.48 -7.67 -31.18
C ARG A 554 -7.20 -7.27 -30.44
N LEU A 555 -6.88 -7.91 -29.32
CA LEU A 555 -5.66 -7.63 -28.55
C LEU A 555 -4.39 -8.12 -29.26
N SER A 556 -4.48 -9.27 -29.92
CA SER A 556 -3.37 -9.86 -30.66
C SER A 556 -3.19 -9.24 -32.05
N GLY A 557 -4.21 -8.59 -32.62
CA GLY A 557 -4.21 -8.18 -34.02
C GLY A 557 -4.21 -9.36 -35.01
N ASP A 558 -4.64 -10.54 -34.58
CA ASP A 558 -4.71 -11.76 -35.38
C ASP A 558 -6.14 -12.33 -35.41
N ASP A 559 -6.81 -12.15 -36.55
CA ASP A 559 -8.13 -12.71 -36.81
C ASP A 559 -8.09 -14.05 -37.57
N THR A 560 -6.92 -14.51 -38.02
CA THR A 560 -6.81 -15.66 -38.95
C THR A 560 -7.18 -16.99 -38.31
N GLN A 561 -6.96 -17.14 -37.00
CA GLN A 561 -7.23 -18.38 -36.25
C GLN A 561 -8.56 -18.35 -35.48
N LYS A 562 -9.31 -17.27 -35.61
CA LYS A 562 -10.48 -16.96 -34.78
C LYS A 562 -11.55 -18.06 -34.79
N ASP A 563 -11.92 -18.56 -35.96
CA ASP A 563 -12.94 -19.61 -36.06
C ASP A 563 -12.44 -20.96 -35.54
N ALA A 564 -11.18 -21.30 -35.83
CA ALA A 564 -10.56 -22.51 -35.32
C ALA A 564 -10.48 -22.51 -33.78
N LEU A 565 -10.08 -21.38 -33.19
CA LEU A 565 -10.01 -21.20 -31.73
C LEU A 565 -11.38 -21.23 -31.07
N LYS A 566 -12.42 -20.65 -31.70
CA LYS A 566 -13.81 -20.75 -31.23
C LYS A 566 -14.25 -22.20 -31.17
N ASP A 567 -14.05 -22.96 -32.23
CA ASP A 567 -14.43 -24.37 -32.28
C ASP A 567 -13.66 -25.21 -31.26
N GLN A 568 -12.38 -24.92 -31.08
CA GLN A 568 -11.55 -25.59 -30.09
C GLN A 568 -12.00 -25.29 -28.67
N LEU A 569 -12.25 -24.03 -28.32
CA LEU A 569 -12.79 -23.64 -27.02
C LEU A 569 -14.15 -24.31 -26.76
N LYS A 570 -15.05 -24.37 -27.76
CA LYS A 570 -16.34 -25.08 -27.65
C LYS A 570 -16.15 -26.56 -27.34
N LYS A 571 -15.26 -27.25 -28.07
CA LYS A 571 -14.96 -28.69 -27.88
C LYS A 571 -14.37 -28.95 -26.50
N THR A 572 -13.37 -28.18 -26.09
CA THR A 572 -12.71 -28.34 -24.78
C THR A 572 -13.69 -28.06 -23.63
N LEU A 573 -14.54 -27.02 -23.75
CA LEU A 573 -15.60 -26.76 -22.78
C LEU A 573 -16.61 -27.91 -22.67
N HIS A 574 -17.03 -28.48 -23.81
CA HIS A 574 -17.96 -29.61 -23.82
C HIS A 574 -17.37 -30.83 -23.11
N ALA A 575 -16.12 -31.19 -23.43
CA ALA A 575 -15.41 -32.27 -22.76
C ALA A 575 -15.20 -31.99 -21.26
N PHE A 576 -14.85 -30.75 -20.89
CA PHE A 576 -14.69 -30.37 -19.49
C PHE A 576 -15.99 -30.55 -18.70
N ILE A 577 -17.13 -30.08 -19.22
CA ILE A 577 -18.44 -30.20 -18.56
C ILE A 577 -18.79 -31.68 -18.28
N GLN A 578 -18.42 -32.59 -19.19
CA GLN A 578 -18.63 -34.03 -19.03
C GLN A 578 -17.70 -34.70 -17.99
N SER A 579 -16.63 -34.01 -17.57
CA SER A 579 -15.77 -34.50 -16.49
C SER A 579 -16.46 -34.40 -15.12
N GLU A 580 -15.98 -35.15 -14.14
CA GLU A 580 -16.48 -35.08 -12.76
C GLU A 580 -16.36 -33.67 -12.18
N LYS A 581 -15.22 -33.00 -12.40
CA LYS A 581 -14.98 -31.63 -11.93
C LYS A 581 -15.91 -30.63 -12.62
N GLY A 582 -16.09 -30.76 -13.93
CA GLY A 582 -16.98 -29.89 -14.70
C GLY A 582 -18.45 -30.08 -14.37
N SER A 583 -18.90 -31.31 -14.12
CA SER A 583 -20.27 -31.60 -13.69
C SER A 583 -20.59 -30.94 -12.35
N ARG A 584 -19.66 -30.96 -11.38
CA ARG A 584 -19.82 -30.25 -10.10
C ARG A 584 -19.93 -28.74 -10.28
N LEU A 585 -19.06 -28.15 -11.11
CA LEU A 585 -19.14 -26.72 -11.42
C LEU A 585 -20.42 -26.34 -12.18
N PHE A 586 -20.92 -27.23 -13.03
CA PHE A 586 -22.16 -27.04 -13.77
C PHE A 586 -23.38 -26.97 -12.84
N GLU A 587 -23.41 -27.79 -11.78
CA GLU A 587 -24.44 -27.68 -10.74
C GLU A 587 -24.30 -26.40 -9.92
N LYS A 588 -23.08 -25.99 -9.51
CA LYS A 588 -22.86 -24.67 -8.88
C LYS A 588 -23.30 -23.51 -9.77
N ALA A 589 -23.07 -23.61 -11.08
CA ALA A 589 -23.51 -22.61 -12.06
C ALA A 589 -25.04 -22.53 -12.16
N ARG A 590 -25.74 -23.65 -11.96
CA ARG A 590 -27.20 -23.72 -11.94
C ARG A 590 -27.77 -23.06 -10.69
N SER A 591 -27.16 -23.27 -9.52
CA SER A 591 -27.59 -22.64 -8.25
C SER A 591 -27.13 -21.20 -8.10
N GLY A 592 -26.18 -20.73 -8.91
CA GLY A 592 -25.64 -19.37 -8.86
C GLY A 592 -24.48 -19.20 -7.87
N ASP A 593 -23.86 -20.31 -7.46
CA ASP A 593 -22.82 -20.36 -6.41
C ASP A 593 -21.38 -20.40 -6.97
N LEU A 594 -21.18 -20.00 -8.23
CA LEU A 594 -19.83 -19.92 -8.82
C LEU A 594 -19.03 -18.80 -8.15
N ASP A 595 -17.80 -19.12 -7.73
CA ASP A 595 -16.86 -18.20 -7.12
C ASP A 595 -15.58 -17.99 -7.95
N LEU A 596 -14.68 -17.14 -7.44
CA LEU A 596 -13.40 -16.82 -8.06
C LEU A 596 -12.50 -18.05 -8.26
N THR A 597 -12.48 -18.96 -7.28
CA THR A 597 -11.67 -20.17 -7.31
C THR A 597 -12.20 -21.12 -8.37
N ASP A 598 -13.53 -21.23 -8.50
CA ASP A 598 -14.18 -22.04 -9.52
C ASP A 598 -13.82 -21.61 -10.93
N VAL A 599 -13.95 -20.31 -11.24
CA VAL A 599 -13.66 -19.80 -12.60
C VAL A 599 -12.16 -19.82 -12.92
N SER A 600 -11.30 -19.64 -11.92
CA SER A 600 -9.85 -19.79 -12.08
C SER A 600 -9.47 -21.25 -12.32
N GLY A 601 -10.11 -22.17 -11.58
CA GLY A 601 -9.94 -23.62 -11.75
C GLY A 601 -10.49 -24.15 -13.07
N LEU A 602 -11.57 -23.56 -13.59
CA LEU A 602 -12.11 -23.82 -14.93
C LEU A 602 -11.12 -23.36 -16.00
N HIS A 603 -10.64 -22.10 -15.93
CA HIS A 603 -9.65 -21.58 -16.87
C HIS A 603 -8.42 -22.50 -16.94
N ARG A 604 -7.82 -22.82 -15.78
CA ARG A 604 -6.67 -23.72 -15.71
C ARG A 604 -6.95 -25.10 -16.32
N ALA A 605 -8.11 -25.70 -16.03
CA ALA A 605 -8.46 -27.00 -16.59
C ALA A 605 -8.60 -26.97 -18.12
N LEU A 606 -9.10 -25.87 -18.69
CA LEU A 606 -9.20 -25.71 -20.15
C LEU A 606 -7.83 -25.55 -20.80
N THR A 607 -6.91 -24.78 -20.18
CA THR A 607 -5.55 -24.62 -20.69
C THR A 607 -4.71 -25.88 -20.56
N ASP A 608 -4.88 -26.63 -19.45
CA ASP A 608 -4.20 -27.91 -19.25
C ASP A 608 -4.68 -28.96 -20.27
N ALA A 609 -5.98 -29.01 -20.56
CA ALA A 609 -6.55 -29.91 -21.55
C ALA A 609 -6.22 -29.51 -23.00
N CYS A 610 -5.99 -28.21 -23.24
CA CYS A 610 -5.74 -27.68 -24.57
C CYS A 610 -4.79 -26.47 -24.49
N PRO A 611 -3.46 -26.68 -24.56
CA PRO A 611 -2.47 -25.62 -24.42
C PRO A 611 -2.60 -24.48 -25.44
N GLN A 612 -3.20 -24.73 -26.61
CA GLN A 612 -3.47 -23.71 -27.63
C GLN A 612 -4.47 -22.64 -27.15
N LEU A 613 -5.28 -22.92 -26.11
CA LEU A 613 -6.20 -21.95 -25.50
C LEU A 613 -5.52 -21.01 -24.49
N LYS A 614 -4.23 -21.22 -24.18
CA LYS A 614 -3.46 -20.40 -23.22
C LYS A 614 -3.51 -18.91 -23.57
N ASN A 615 -3.12 -18.52 -24.78
CA ASN A 615 -3.14 -17.10 -25.19
C ASN A 615 -4.57 -16.54 -25.38
N PRO A 616 -5.51 -17.25 -26.02
CA PRO A 616 -6.91 -16.81 -26.17
C PRO A 616 -7.66 -16.60 -24.86
N LEU A 617 -7.35 -17.39 -23.83
CA LEU A 617 -7.96 -17.23 -22.51
C LEU A 617 -7.16 -16.28 -21.61
N GLY A 618 -5.83 -16.31 -21.68
CA GLY A 618 -4.94 -15.51 -20.84
C GLY A 618 -4.91 -14.01 -21.21
N MET A 619 -4.89 -13.66 -22.50
CA MET A 619 -4.79 -12.25 -22.94
C MET A 619 -5.96 -11.41 -22.42
N PRO A 620 -7.23 -11.85 -22.56
CA PRO A 620 -8.36 -11.11 -22.01
C PRO A 620 -8.42 -11.09 -20.48
N VAL A 621 -7.73 -11.99 -19.76
CA VAL A 621 -7.58 -11.84 -18.30
C VAL A 621 -6.61 -10.69 -18.03
N ILE A 622 -5.39 -10.80 -18.52
CA ILE A 622 -4.30 -9.90 -18.12
C ILE A 622 -4.54 -8.48 -18.60
N PHE A 623 -4.94 -8.30 -19.85
CA PHE A 623 -5.14 -6.96 -20.38
C PHE A 623 -6.42 -6.31 -19.88
N ASP A 624 -7.46 -7.04 -19.48
CA ASP A 624 -8.59 -6.42 -18.77
C ASP A 624 -8.15 -5.82 -17.42
N LEU A 625 -7.29 -6.53 -16.69
CA LEU A 625 -6.79 -6.09 -15.39
C LEU A 625 -5.73 -4.97 -15.51
N VAL A 626 -4.74 -5.15 -16.38
CA VAL A 626 -3.69 -4.14 -16.63
C VAL A 626 -4.30 -2.87 -17.20
N ASN A 627 -5.21 -3.00 -18.17
CA ASN A 627 -5.89 -1.83 -18.72
C ASN A 627 -6.76 -1.19 -17.64
N GLY A 628 -7.46 -1.96 -16.81
CA GLY A 628 -8.21 -1.46 -15.66
C GLY A 628 -7.35 -0.58 -14.76
N VAL A 629 -6.17 -1.06 -14.35
CA VAL A 629 -5.25 -0.31 -13.48
C VAL A 629 -4.70 0.93 -14.15
N ALA A 630 -4.15 0.79 -15.36
CA ALA A 630 -3.51 1.89 -16.06
C ALA A 630 -4.51 2.98 -16.47
N SER A 631 -5.67 2.57 -16.98
CA SER A 631 -6.74 3.47 -17.41
C SER A 631 -7.38 4.20 -16.24
N GLN A 632 -7.65 3.49 -15.14
CA GLN A 632 -8.15 4.10 -13.92
C GLN A 632 -7.14 5.09 -13.34
N ALA A 633 -5.84 4.78 -13.34
CA ALA A 633 -4.80 5.69 -12.87
C ALA A 633 -4.74 6.99 -13.71
N LEU A 634 -4.84 6.91 -15.04
CA LEU A 634 -4.92 8.09 -15.92
C LEU A 634 -6.18 8.92 -15.63
N ALA A 635 -7.34 8.27 -15.54
CA ALA A 635 -8.59 8.93 -15.20
C ALA A 635 -8.54 9.61 -13.82
N ASN A 636 -7.95 8.93 -12.83
CA ASN A 636 -7.76 9.45 -11.48
C ASN A 636 -6.85 10.68 -11.47
N ALA A 637 -5.76 10.66 -12.25
CA ALA A 637 -4.83 11.79 -12.33
C ALA A 637 -5.53 13.05 -12.86
N LEU A 638 -6.39 12.90 -13.88
CA LEU A 638 -7.23 13.97 -14.39
C LEU A 638 -8.28 14.42 -13.37
N GLN A 639 -8.90 13.48 -12.65
CA GLN A 639 -9.96 13.76 -11.66
C GLN A 639 -9.46 14.45 -10.39
N ARG A 640 -8.19 14.25 -10.02
CA ARG A 640 -7.56 14.97 -8.90
C ARG A 640 -7.50 16.49 -9.10
N THR A 641 -7.73 16.97 -10.33
CA THR A 641 -7.95 18.40 -10.61
C THR A 641 -9.20 18.94 -9.91
N TYR A 642 -10.21 18.10 -9.68
CA TYR A 642 -11.51 18.50 -9.13
C TYR A 642 -11.79 17.94 -7.73
N LEU A 643 -11.02 16.95 -7.28
CA LEU A 643 -11.27 16.20 -6.05
C LEU A 643 -9.98 15.89 -5.28
N ALA A 644 -10.08 15.94 -3.95
CA ALA A 644 -9.02 15.44 -3.08
C ALA A 644 -8.84 13.92 -3.26
N GLY A 645 -7.61 13.42 -3.09
CA GLY A 645 -7.28 12.01 -3.32
C GLY A 645 -8.07 10.98 -2.49
N SER A 646 -8.63 11.37 -1.35
CA SER A 646 -9.53 10.52 -0.54
C SER A 646 -10.88 10.24 -1.23
N HIS A 647 -11.28 11.09 -2.18
CA HIS A 647 -12.55 11.02 -2.91
C HIS A 647 -12.40 10.44 -4.33
N VAL A 648 -11.20 9.99 -4.68
CA VAL A 648 -10.90 9.31 -5.94
C VAL A 648 -10.64 7.83 -5.62
N PRO A 649 -11.24 6.87 -6.34
CA PRO A 649 -10.97 5.46 -6.11
C PRO A 649 -9.49 5.20 -6.40
N ASP A 650 -8.83 4.34 -5.63
CA ASP A 650 -7.53 3.82 -6.05
C ASP A 650 -7.72 2.62 -7.00
N ALA A 651 -6.64 2.23 -7.65
CA ALA A 651 -6.57 1.06 -8.51
C ALA A 651 -5.31 0.30 -8.12
N THR A 652 -5.43 -0.99 -7.82
CA THR A 652 -4.27 -1.80 -7.45
C THR A 652 -4.32 -3.11 -8.21
N LEU A 653 -3.19 -3.48 -8.81
CA LEU A 653 -2.99 -4.82 -9.35
C LEU A 653 -2.54 -5.74 -8.22
N LEU A 654 -3.40 -6.66 -7.81
CA LEU A 654 -3.07 -7.68 -6.82
C LEU A 654 -2.51 -8.90 -7.53
N VAL A 655 -1.37 -9.39 -7.06
CA VAL A 655 -0.68 -10.55 -7.60
C VAL A 655 -0.53 -11.59 -6.50
N SER A 656 -1.03 -12.80 -6.72
CA SER A 656 -0.84 -13.95 -5.83
C SER A 656 -0.26 -15.13 -6.61
N PRO A 657 0.21 -16.19 -5.93
CA PRO A 657 0.79 -17.36 -6.59
C PRO A 657 -0.11 -18.01 -7.66
N ASP A 658 -1.43 -17.82 -7.60
CA ASP A 658 -2.37 -18.43 -8.55
C ASP A 658 -3.21 -17.41 -9.34
N ASN A 659 -3.15 -16.12 -9.00
CA ASN A 659 -4.08 -15.11 -9.52
C ASN A 659 -3.44 -13.75 -9.77
N VAL A 660 -3.98 -13.07 -10.78
CA VAL A 660 -3.87 -11.62 -10.96
C VAL A 660 -5.27 -11.05 -10.82
N LEU A 661 -5.43 -10.00 -10.01
CA LEU A 661 -6.73 -9.37 -9.75
C LEU A 661 -6.60 -7.86 -9.78
N PHE A 662 -7.69 -7.19 -10.17
CA PHE A 662 -7.81 -5.73 -10.09
C PHE A 662 -8.62 -5.39 -8.86
N ALA A 663 -8.13 -4.51 -8.01
CA ALA A 663 -8.85 -4.00 -6.85
C ALA A 663 -9.04 -2.49 -6.95
N SER A 664 -10.26 -2.04 -6.69
CA SER A 664 -10.63 -0.63 -6.67
C SER A 664 -11.36 -0.31 -5.37
N ARG A 665 -10.90 0.70 -4.62
CA ARG A 665 -11.55 1.12 -3.37
C ARG A 665 -12.99 1.58 -3.60
N SER A 666 -13.91 1.09 -2.76
CA SER A 666 -15.28 1.57 -2.65
C SER A 666 -15.30 2.94 -1.98
N LEU A 667 -16.01 3.91 -2.57
CA LEU A 667 -16.23 5.24 -1.99
C LEU A 667 -17.55 5.25 -1.21
N GLN A 668 -17.49 5.46 0.12
CA GLN A 668 -18.65 5.31 0.99
C GLN A 668 -19.75 6.38 0.76
N ASP A 669 -19.35 7.61 0.41
CA ASP A 669 -20.27 8.75 0.23
C ASP A 669 -20.67 8.99 -1.24
N ALA A 670 -20.33 8.04 -2.13
CA ALA A 670 -20.57 8.19 -3.56
C ALA A 670 -21.93 7.64 -3.99
N VAL A 671 -22.57 8.32 -4.95
CA VAL A 671 -23.85 7.92 -5.53
C VAL A 671 -23.63 7.43 -6.97
N PRO A 672 -24.19 6.29 -7.40
CA PRO A 672 -24.14 5.88 -8.81
C PRO A 672 -24.73 6.94 -9.73
N MET A 673 -23.99 7.32 -10.77
CA MET A 673 -24.40 8.37 -11.69
C MET A 673 -25.68 7.99 -12.45
N ASP A 674 -25.85 6.72 -12.83
CA ASP A 674 -27.08 6.26 -13.48
C ASP A 674 -28.32 6.43 -12.59
N ALA A 675 -28.21 6.12 -11.30
CA ALA A 675 -29.27 6.33 -10.32
C ALA A 675 -29.60 7.84 -10.20
N PHE A 676 -28.60 8.70 -10.12
CA PHE A 676 -28.82 10.15 -10.05
C PHE A 676 -29.49 10.70 -11.31
N LEU A 677 -29.03 10.31 -12.49
CA LEU A 677 -29.56 10.81 -13.76
C LEU A 677 -31.00 10.32 -14.03
N THR A 678 -31.37 9.15 -13.50
CA THR A 678 -32.70 8.56 -13.74
C THR A 678 -33.72 8.85 -12.63
N ARG A 679 -33.29 9.19 -11.40
CA ARG A 679 -34.20 9.30 -10.24
C ARG A 679 -35.42 10.18 -10.48
N ALA A 680 -35.26 11.31 -11.19
CA ALA A 680 -36.34 12.27 -11.43
C ALA A 680 -37.40 11.73 -12.41
N PHE A 681 -37.05 10.73 -13.21
CA PHE A 681 -37.93 10.11 -14.21
C PHE A 681 -38.72 8.94 -13.65
N LEU A 682 -38.34 8.42 -12.48
CA LEU A 682 -39.01 7.28 -11.87
C LEU A 682 -40.27 7.72 -11.13
N PRO A 683 -41.42 7.03 -11.32
CA PRO A 683 -42.61 7.28 -10.53
C PRO A 683 -42.38 7.06 -9.03
N GLN A 684 -43.17 7.71 -8.18
CA GLN A 684 -43.07 7.55 -6.74
C GLN A 684 -43.15 6.06 -6.33
N GLY A 685 -42.20 5.61 -5.51
CA GLY A 685 -42.11 4.23 -5.04
C GLY A 685 -41.49 3.23 -6.04
N VAL A 686 -41.04 3.68 -7.21
CA VAL A 686 -40.35 2.85 -8.21
C VAL A 686 -38.85 3.10 -8.14
N SER A 687 -38.05 2.05 -7.95
CA SER A 687 -36.60 2.14 -8.02
C SER A 687 -36.06 1.94 -9.44
N LEU A 688 -34.82 2.38 -9.70
CA LEU A 688 -34.14 2.10 -10.98
C LEU A 688 -34.02 0.58 -11.23
N ARG A 689 -33.87 -0.21 -10.15
CA ARG A 689 -33.85 -1.67 -10.22
C ARG A 689 -35.17 -2.22 -10.75
N ASP A 690 -36.30 -1.71 -10.28
CA ASP A 690 -37.63 -2.14 -10.73
C ASP A 690 -37.84 -1.82 -12.21
N ALA A 691 -37.43 -0.62 -12.65
CA ALA A 691 -37.47 -0.22 -14.06
C ALA A 691 -36.60 -1.14 -14.94
N LYS A 692 -35.36 -1.40 -14.53
CA LYS A 692 -34.45 -2.33 -15.24
C LYS A 692 -34.99 -3.76 -15.29
N LEU A 693 -35.60 -4.24 -14.20
CA LEU A 693 -36.24 -5.57 -14.16
C LEU A 693 -37.45 -5.65 -15.09
N ALA A 694 -38.30 -4.62 -15.12
CA ALA A 694 -39.43 -4.54 -16.04
C ALA A 694 -38.97 -4.54 -17.51
N ALA A 695 -37.98 -3.70 -17.84
CA ALA A 695 -37.37 -3.65 -19.17
C ALA A 695 -36.77 -5.01 -19.58
N ALA A 696 -36.04 -5.67 -18.69
CA ALA A 696 -35.47 -6.99 -18.94
C ALA A 696 -36.56 -8.04 -19.20
N ARG A 697 -37.67 -8.01 -18.43
CA ARG A 697 -38.81 -8.92 -18.59
C ARG A 697 -39.53 -8.73 -19.92
N ILE A 698 -39.67 -7.48 -20.38
CA ILE A 698 -40.21 -7.16 -21.70
C ILE A 698 -39.30 -7.73 -22.80
N LYS A 699 -37.98 -7.53 -22.66
CA LYS A 699 -37.00 -8.01 -23.63
C LYS A 699 -36.96 -9.54 -23.76
N THR A 700 -37.09 -10.28 -22.66
CA THR A 700 -37.09 -11.75 -22.69
C THR A 700 -38.32 -12.33 -23.38
N GLY A 701 -39.42 -11.58 -23.48
CA GLY A 701 -40.66 -12.04 -24.11
C GLY A 701 -41.32 -13.21 -23.37
N GLY A 702 -42.37 -13.78 -23.97
CA GLY A 702 -43.13 -14.90 -23.43
C GLY A 702 -44.63 -14.79 -23.70
N ALA A 703 -45.40 -15.77 -23.23
CA ALA A 703 -46.86 -15.69 -23.23
C ALA A 703 -47.33 -14.51 -22.37
N GLU A 704 -48.40 -13.84 -22.80
CA GLU A 704 -48.93 -12.66 -22.11
C GLU A 704 -49.34 -13.01 -20.68
N SER A 705 -48.55 -12.56 -19.69
CA SER A 705 -48.80 -12.77 -18.26
C SER A 705 -49.15 -11.44 -17.57
N ALA A 706 -49.77 -11.50 -16.39
CA ALA A 706 -50.05 -10.31 -15.59
C ALA A 706 -48.78 -9.53 -15.25
N GLU A 707 -47.67 -10.23 -15.06
CA GLU A 707 -46.36 -9.64 -14.73
C GLU A 707 -45.72 -8.95 -15.94
N LEU A 708 -45.85 -9.53 -17.15
CA LEU A 708 -45.38 -8.92 -18.38
C LEU A 708 -46.21 -7.67 -18.72
N ARG A 709 -47.52 -7.71 -18.49
CA ARG A 709 -48.41 -6.55 -18.62
C ARG A 709 -48.03 -5.43 -17.65
N GLY A 710 -47.84 -5.76 -16.37
CA GLY A 710 -47.39 -4.81 -15.36
C GLY A 710 -46.03 -4.20 -15.69
N ALA A 711 -45.09 -4.99 -16.24
CA ALA A 711 -43.82 -4.46 -16.73
C ALA A 711 -44.00 -3.46 -17.87
N ARG A 712 -44.85 -3.76 -18.86
CA ARG A 712 -45.16 -2.84 -19.98
C ARG A 712 -45.83 -1.56 -19.49
N GLU A 713 -46.80 -1.66 -18.59
CA GLU A 713 -47.47 -0.52 -17.97
C GLU A 713 -46.49 0.37 -17.20
N LEU A 714 -45.55 -0.23 -16.47
CA LEU A 714 -44.51 0.52 -15.75
C LEU A 714 -43.61 1.29 -16.72
N ILE A 715 -43.07 0.63 -17.76
CA ILE A 715 -42.23 1.30 -18.75
C ILE A 715 -43.00 2.39 -19.50
N ALA A 716 -44.27 2.14 -19.87
CA ALA A 716 -45.12 3.14 -20.51
C ALA A 716 -45.36 4.36 -19.60
N ARG A 717 -45.49 4.16 -18.28
CA ARG A 717 -45.59 5.25 -17.30
C ARG A 717 -44.28 6.05 -17.18
N ILE A 718 -43.14 5.36 -17.15
CA ILE A 718 -41.81 6.02 -17.10
C ILE A 718 -41.60 6.88 -18.36
N CYS A 719 -41.94 6.35 -19.53
CA CYS A 719 -41.80 7.02 -20.82
C CYS A 719 -43.00 7.93 -21.18
N ALA A 720 -43.95 8.14 -20.26
CA ALA A 720 -45.09 9.00 -20.53
C ALA A 720 -44.62 10.46 -20.68
N PRO A 721 -45.14 11.25 -21.65
CA PRO A 721 -44.67 12.61 -21.90
C PRO A 721 -44.65 13.52 -20.66
N ARG A 722 -45.67 13.42 -19.79
CA ARG A 722 -45.71 14.17 -18.53
C ARG A 722 -44.62 13.76 -17.55
N GLN A 723 -44.29 12.47 -17.49
CA GLN A 723 -43.25 11.94 -16.61
C GLN A 723 -41.85 12.33 -17.11
N LEU A 724 -41.64 12.28 -18.42
CA LEU A 724 -40.40 12.74 -19.06
C LEU A 724 -40.16 14.24 -18.82
N GLU A 725 -41.21 15.07 -18.91
CA GLU A 725 -41.11 16.50 -18.65
C GLU A 725 -40.88 16.81 -17.16
N ALA A 726 -41.56 16.11 -16.25
CA ALA A 726 -41.29 16.22 -14.81
C ALA A 726 -39.83 15.82 -14.49
N GLY A 727 -39.35 14.74 -15.11
CA GLY A 727 -37.96 14.30 -14.99
C GLY A 727 -36.97 15.32 -15.54
N ARG A 728 -37.25 15.94 -16.70
CA ARG A 728 -36.46 17.03 -17.28
C ARG A 728 -36.31 18.19 -16.29
N GLN A 729 -37.41 18.66 -15.73
CA GLN A 729 -37.44 19.77 -14.77
C GLN A 729 -36.69 19.41 -13.49
N GLY A 730 -36.92 18.21 -12.94
CA GLY A 730 -36.27 17.73 -11.73
C GLY A 730 -34.76 17.57 -11.88
N LEU A 731 -34.29 16.99 -12.99
CA LEU A 731 -32.86 16.85 -13.27
C LEU A 731 -32.21 18.22 -13.53
N THR A 732 -32.87 19.09 -14.30
CA THR A 732 -32.37 20.46 -14.55
C THR A 732 -32.19 21.22 -13.24
N ALA A 733 -33.20 21.19 -12.36
CA ALA A 733 -33.13 21.84 -11.05
C ALA A 733 -32.00 21.27 -10.18
N ALA A 734 -31.81 19.95 -10.17
CA ALA A 734 -30.72 19.31 -9.42
C ALA A 734 -29.33 19.75 -9.93
N LEU A 735 -29.13 19.75 -11.26
CA LEU A 735 -27.87 20.18 -11.86
C LEU A 735 -27.61 21.68 -11.69
N GLN A 736 -28.64 22.53 -11.72
CA GLN A 736 -28.50 23.96 -11.45
C GLN A 736 -28.15 24.23 -9.98
N ALA A 737 -28.72 23.46 -9.05
CA ALA A 737 -28.47 23.63 -7.63
C ALA A 737 -27.06 23.16 -7.21
N GLN A 738 -26.58 22.04 -7.76
CA GLN A 738 -25.38 21.35 -7.26
C GLN A 738 -24.26 21.23 -8.30
N GLY A 739 -24.49 21.54 -9.57
CA GLY A 739 -23.49 21.36 -10.64
C GLY A 739 -23.18 19.89 -10.94
N MET A 740 -22.16 19.66 -11.78
CA MET A 740 -21.57 18.34 -12.02
C MET A 740 -20.15 18.50 -12.60
N ASP A 741 -19.21 18.94 -11.77
CA ASP A 741 -17.87 19.26 -12.26
C ASP A 741 -17.08 17.99 -12.58
N GLY A 742 -16.26 18.05 -13.62
CA GLY A 742 -15.45 16.94 -14.08
C GLY A 742 -16.23 15.91 -14.90
N PHE A 743 -17.50 16.16 -15.26
CA PHE A 743 -18.29 15.24 -16.09
C PHE A 743 -17.68 15.06 -17.48
N PHE A 744 -17.41 16.16 -18.18
CA PHE A 744 -16.83 16.10 -19.53
C PHE A 744 -15.38 15.62 -19.50
N THR A 745 -14.63 15.99 -18.46
CA THR A 745 -13.29 15.44 -18.17
C THR A 745 -13.36 13.92 -18.07
N SER A 746 -14.34 13.40 -17.32
CA SER A 746 -14.49 11.97 -17.07
C SER A 746 -14.87 11.18 -18.33
N VAL A 747 -15.79 11.70 -19.15
CA VAL A 747 -16.16 11.09 -20.43
C VAL A 747 -15.00 11.15 -21.42
N LEU A 748 -14.34 12.31 -21.57
CA LEU A 748 -13.22 12.48 -22.48
C LEU A 748 -12.03 11.61 -22.10
N ALA A 749 -11.69 11.51 -20.81
CA ALA A 749 -10.60 10.66 -20.32
C ALA A 749 -10.78 9.20 -20.75
N ARG A 750 -12.01 8.68 -20.63
CA ARG A 750 -12.38 7.32 -21.02
C ARG A 750 -12.35 7.11 -22.53
N LEU A 751 -12.78 8.12 -23.29
CA LEU A 751 -12.73 8.09 -24.76
C LEU A 751 -11.28 8.12 -25.27
N THR A 752 -10.40 8.94 -24.69
CA THR A 752 -8.99 9.08 -25.11
C THR A 752 -8.18 7.82 -24.86
N ILE A 753 -8.45 7.12 -23.76
CA ILE A 753 -7.82 5.84 -23.47
C ILE A 753 -8.46 4.67 -24.25
N GLY A 754 -9.45 4.91 -25.11
CA GLY A 754 -9.98 3.91 -26.04
C GLY A 754 -10.95 2.91 -25.41
N GLU A 755 -11.75 3.36 -24.44
CA GLU A 755 -12.89 2.60 -23.94
C GLU A 755 -13.98 2.50 -25.02
N SER A 756 -14.65 1.35 -25.08
CA SER A 756 -15.69 1.09 -26.08
C SER A 756 -16.89 2.00 -25.86
N HIS A 757 -17.49 2.51 -26.95
CA HIS A 757 -18.76 3.24 -26.88
C HIS A 757 -19.90 2.50 -26.16
N ASN A 758 -19.86 1.16 -26.11
CA ASN A 758 -20.86 0.38 -25.37
C ASN A 758 -20.70 0.51 -23.85
N ASP A 759 -19.49 0.79 -23.40
CA ASP A 759 -19.09 0.86 -21.99
C ASP A 759 -18.91 2.30 -21.52
N LEU A 760 -18.72 3.27 -22.43
CA LEU A 760 -18.74 4.73 -22.20
C LEU A 760 -20.14 5.25 -21.77
N GLY A 761 -20.69 4.70 -20.69
CA GLY A 761 -21.95 5.12 -20.10
C GLY A 761 -21.79 5.67 -18.69
N PRO A 762 -22.82 6.40 -18.19
CA PRO A 762 -22.89 6.84 -16.80
C PRO A 762 -22.90 5.71 -15.76
N ASP A 763 -23.18 4.46 -16.14
CA ASP A 763 -23.20 3.30 -15.24
C ASP A 763 -21.82 2.93 -14.66
N ASN A 764 -20.73 3.41 -15.28
CA ASN A 764 -19.36 3.31 -14.78
C ASN A 764 -18.84 4.64 -14.19
N MET A 765 -19.75 5.46 -13.67
CA MET A 765 -19.43 6.73 -13.04
C MET A 765 -20.14 6.88 -11.70
N LEU A 766 -19.49 7.62 -10.80
CA LEU A 766 -20.00 7.98 -9.49
C LEU A 766 -20.10 9.50 -9.38
N ILE A 767 -20.98 9.94 -8.49
CA ILE A 767 -21.08 11.32 -8.03
C ILE A 767 -20.57 11.38 -6.60
N VAL A 768 -19.65 12.30 -6.36
CA VAL A 768 -19.13 12.58 -5.02
C VAL A 768 -19.45 14.03 -4.65
N PRO A 769 -19.95 14.31 -3.44
CA PRO A 769 -20.08 15.69 -2.96
C PRO A 769 -18.69 16.31 -2.75
N GLY A 770 -18.42 17.43 -3.42
CA GLY A 770 -17.24 18.24 -3.20
C GLY A 770 -17.31 19.02 -1.88
N ALA A 771 -16.15 19.46 -1.38
CA ALA A 771 -16.07 20.30 -0.19
C ALA A 771 -16.77 21.67 -0.37
N ASP A 772 -16.95 22.10 -1.61
CA ASP A 772 -17.70 23.28 -2.03
C ASP A 772 -19.22 23.03 -2.12
N GLY A 773 -19.69 21.83 -1.77
CA GLY A 773 -21.07 21.42 -1.86
C GLY A 773 -21.55 21.08 -3.29
N ARG A 774 -20.68 21.23 -4.30
CA ARG A 774 -21.01 20.87 -5.69
C ARG A 774 -20.80 19.38 -5.94
N HIS A 775 -21.58 18.80 -6.84
CA HIS A 775 -21.38 17.43 -7.28
C HIS A 775 -20.19 17.32 -8.24
N LYS A 776 -19.39 16.27 -8.06
CA LYS A 776 -18.21 15.97 -8.86
C LYS A 776 -18.35 14.59 -9.47
N ALA A 777 -18.03 14.45 -10.76
CA ALA A 777 -18.06 13.17 -11.46
C ALA A 777 -16.74 12.42 -11.30
N VAL A 778 -16.83 11.12 -10.98
CA VAL A 778 -15.68 10.22 -10.81
C VAL A 778 -15.89 8.97 -11.64
N ASN A 779 -14.81 8.45 -12.20
CA ASN A 779 -14.85 7.26 -13.04
C ASN A 779 -14.53 6.06 -12.16
N ILE A 780 -15.22 4.96 -12.41
CA ILE A 780 -14.93 3.66 -11.83
C ILE A 780 -14.90 2.63 -12.95
N ASP A 781 -14.21 1.53 -12.72
CA ASP A 781 -14.23 0.40 -13.64
C ASP A 781 -13.83 0.76 -15.08
N VAL A 782 -12.82 1.63 -15.18
CA VAL A 782 -12.35 2.14 -16.47
C VAL A 782 -11.54 1.06 -17.18
N THR A 783 -12.15 0.41 -18.18
CA THR A 783 -11.52 -0.66 -18.96
C THR A 783 -11.10 -0.12 -20.33
N GLY A 784 -10.03 0.67 -20.39
CA GLY A 784 -9.51 1.27 -21.62
C GLY A 784 -8.68 0.34 -22.52
N PHE A 785 -8.05 0.94 -23.54
CA PHE A 785 -7.10 0.40 -24.53
C PHE A 785 -7.66 -0.65 -25.50
N TRP A 786 -8.97 -0.59 -25.79
CA TRP A 786 -9.61 -1.52 -26.71
C TRP A 786 -9.73 -0.99 -28.14
N GLU A 787 -10.13 0.27 -28.31
CA GLU A 787 -10.46 0.88 -29.61
C GLU A 787 -9.84 2.29 -29.71
N SER A 788 -8.83 2.47 -30.58
CA SER A 788 -8.28 3.82 -30.81
C SER A 788 -9.26 4.58 -31.70
N ARG A 789 -10.09 5.41 -31.08
CA ARG A 789 -11.04 6.30 -31.79
C ARG A 789 -10.53 7.73 -31.82
N ARG A 790 -9.32 7.90 -32.36
CA ARG A 790 -8.71 9.22 -32.56
C ARG A 790 -9.57 10.07 -33.48
N ASP A 791 -9.78 9.56 -34.69
CA ASP A 791 -10.52 10.25 -35.74
C ASP A 791 -11.97 9.77 -35.77
N SER A 792 -12.84 10.65 -36.27
CA SER A 792 -14.24 10.33 -36.50
C SER A 792 -14.34 9.22 -37.56
N ILE A 793 -15.03 8.12 -37.23
CA ILE A 793 -15.21 6.99 -38.15
C ILE A 793 -16.36 7.36 -39.10
N PRO A 794 -16.13 7.33 -40.43
CA PRO A 794 -17.17 7.61 -41.41
C PRO A 794 -18.35 6.66 -41.26
N ALA A 795 -19.54 7.16 -41.59
CA ALA A 795 -20.74 6.35 -41.77
C ALA A 795 -20.47 5.19 -42.76
N ILE A 796 -20.70 3.94 -42.32
CA ILE A 796 -20.85 2.79 -43.22
C ILE A 796 -22.34 2.45 -43.18
N ASP A 797 -22.97 2.29 -44.35
CA ASP A 797 -24.37 1.83 -44.49
C ASP A 797 -25.41 2.62 -43.68
N GLN A 798 -25.62 3.91 -44.00
CA GLN A 798 -26.63 4.81 -43.38
C GLN A 798 -26.50 5.05 -41.87
N ALA A 799 -25.53 4.45 -41.18
CA ALA A 799 -25.25 4.76 -39.78
C ALA A 799 -24.68 6.18 -39.62
N PRO A 800 -25.02 6.93 -38.56
CA PRO A 800 -24.38 8.21 -38.30
C PRO A 800 -22.86 8.06 -38.10
N PRO A 801 -22.06 9.07 -38.50
CA PRO A 801 -20.62 9.08 -38.23
C PRO A 801 -20.38 8.99 -36.73
N ARG A 802 -19.31 8.30 -36.33
CA ARG A 802 -18.97 8.12 -34.91
C ARG A 802 -17.83 9.07 -34.55
N PRO A 803 -18.07 10.12 -33.74
CA PRO A 803 -17.06 11.10 -33.41
C PRO A 803 -15.84 10.51 -32.68
N GLY A 804 -14.66 11.06 -32.95
CA GLY A 804 -13.41 10.72 -32.27
C GLY A 804 -12.97 11.74 -31.21
N TRP A 805 -12.04 11.34 -30.34
CA TRP A 805 -11.53 12.24 -29.28
C TRP A 805 -10.59 13.32 -29.83
N GLY A 806 -9.96 13.11 -30.98
CA GLY A 806 -8.99 14.04 -31.57
C GLY A 806 -9.60 15.40 -31.91
N GLU A 807 -10.87 15.39 -32.36
CA GLU A 807 -11.63 16.60 -32.67
C GLU A 807 -11.93 17.42 -31.41
N VAL A 808 -12.28 16.76 -30.30
CA VAL A 808 -12.51 17.43 -29.00
C VAL A 808 -11.22 18.08 -28.47
N MET A 809 -10.06 17.43 -28.66
CA MET A 809 -8.77 18.00 -28.28
C MET A 809 -8.40 19.23 -29.13
N ALA A 810 -8.67 19.18 -30.43
CA ALA A 810 -8.43 20.31 -31.32
C ALA A 810 -9.39 21.48 -31.04
N HIS A 811 -10.66 21.16 -30.79
CA HIS A 811 -11.79 22.08 -30.67
C HIS A 811 -12.59 21.85 -29.38
N PRO A 812 -12.06 22.24 -28.19
CA PRO A 812 -12.76 22.06 -26.92
C PRO A 812 -14.17 22.65 -26.88
N GLU A 813 -14.45 23.69 -27.67
CA GLU A 813 -15.77 24.30 -27.81
C GLU A 813 -16.86 23.33 -28.32
N GLN A 814 -16.47 22.25 -28.99
CA GLN A 814 -17.39 21.21 -29.50
C GLN A 814 -17.60 20.06 -28.52
N ALA A 815 -16.95 20.07 -27.36
CA ALA A 815 -16.96 18.96 -26.40
C ALA A 815 -18.38 18.54 -25.99
N ALA A 816 -19.29 19.49 -25.76
CA ALA A 816 -20.67 19.18 -25.36
C ALA A 816 -21.45 18.42 -26.44
N ASP A 817 -21.22 18.74 -27.72
CA ASP A 817 -21.95 18.14 -28.82
C ASP A 817 -21.36 16.76 -29.17
N ILE A 818 -20.02 16.63 -29.15
CA ILE A 818 -19.32 15.37 -29.45
C ILE A 818 -19.45 14.34 -28.32
N LEU A 819 -19.15 14.74 -27.07
CA LEU A 819 -19.08 13.77 -25.96
C LEU A 819 -20.46 13.27 -25.53
N LEU A 820 -21.52 13.99 -25.87
CA LEU A 820 -22.92 13.59 -25.63
C LEU A 820 -23.60 13.05 -26.90
N ASP A 821 -22.86 12.79 -27.98
CA ASP A 821 -23.39 12.09 -29.14
C ASP A 821 -23.80 10.66 -28.77
N ALA A 822 -24.90 10.18 -29.34
CA ALA A 822 -25.45 8.85 -29.05
C ALA A 822 -24.49 7.70 -29.40
N ASN A 823 -23.49 7.94 -30.27
CA ASN A 823 -22.45 6.97 -30.61
C ASN A 823 -21.18 7.10 -29.76
N VAL A 824 -21.14 8.06 -28.83
CA VAL A 824 -20.07 8.25 -27.85
C VAL A 824 -20.55 7.88 -26.46
N LEU A 825 -21.62 8.52 -25.95
CA LEU A 825 -22.16 8.24 -24.62
C LEU A 825 -23.26 7.18 -24.69
N SER A 826 -23.01 6.02 -24.10
CA SER A 826 -23.91 4.88 -24.08
C SER A 826 -25.20 5.15 -23.29
N GLY A 827 -26.35 4.89 -23.91
CA GLY A 827 -27.66 4.83 -23.24
C GLY A 827 -27.93 3.55 -22.45
N ARG A 828 -26.92 2.68 -22.24
CA ARG A 828 -27.07 1.35 -21.61
C ARG A 828 -27.78 1.39 -20.26
N TYR A 829 -27.54 2.43 -19.45
CA TYR A 829 -28.16 2.59 -18.14
C TYR A 829 -29.69 2.72 -18.19
N ALA A 830 -30.24 3.14 -19.33
CA ALA A 830 -31.66 3.32 -19.59
C ALA A 830 -32.24 2.32 -20.62
N ARG A 831 -31.56 1.19 -20.84
CA ARG A 831 -31.98 0.16 -21.80
C ARG A 831 -33.40 -0.34 -21.49
N GLY A 832 -34.29 -0.27 -22.48
CA GLY A 832 -35.72 -0.59 -22.41
C GLY A 832 -36.62 0.57 -21.99
N PHE A 833 -36.06 1.77 -21.77
CA PHE A 833 -36.78 3.03 -21.59
C PHE A 833 -35.94 4.19 -22.17
N GLU A 834 -35.53 4.02 -23.42
CA GLU A 834 -34.56 4.86 -24.14
C GLU A 834 -34.95 6.35 -24.22
N ALA A 835 -36.26 6.67 -24.19
CA ALA A 835 -36.75 8.04 -24.16
C ALA A 835 -36.21 8.84 -22.95
N VAL A 836 -35.91 8.18 -21.82
CA VAL A 836 -35.26 8.83 -20.67
C VAL A 836 -33.83 9.25 -21.01
N HIS A 837 -33.08 8.42 -21.75
CA HIS A 837 -31.71 8.74 -22.14
C HIS A 837 -31.65 9.98 -23.03
N GLU A 838 -32.53 10.08 -24.01
CA GLU A 838 -32.64 11.25 -24.89
C GLU A 838 -32.85 12.54 -24.08
N VAL A 839 -33.79 12.52 -23.13
CA VAL A 839 -34.05 13.68 -22.27
C VAL A 839 -32.88 14.00 -21.35
N VAL A 840 -32.22 12.99 -20.78
CA VAL A 840 -31.03 13.19 -19.93
C VAL A 840 -29.90 13.84 -20.72
N VAL A 841 -29.61 13.36 -21.93
CA VAL A 841 -28.59 13.91 -22.81
C VAL A 841 -28.88 15.37 -23.13
N ASP A 842 -30.13 15.70 -23.46
CA ASP A 842 -30.53 17.10 -23.69
C ASP A 842 -30.35 17.98 -22.45
N VAL A 843 -30.71 17.49 -21.27
CA VAL A 843 -30.56 18.24 -20.02
C VAL A 843 -29.09 18.46 -19.69
N LEU A 844 -28.24 17.44 -19.82
CA LEU A 844 -26.80 17.56 -19.62
C LEU A 844 -26.19 18.56 -20.61
N ARG A 845 -26.53 18.45 -21.90
CA ARG A 845 -26.03 19.34 -22.96
C ARG A 845 -26.37 20.80 -22.69
N ASN A 846 -27.60 21.07 -22.26
CA ASN A 846 -28.07 22.45 -22.07
C ASN A 846 -27.65 23.03 -20.72
N THR A 847 -27.63 22.24 -19.66
CA THR A 847 -27.36 22.73 -18.29
C THR A 847 -25.88 22.82 -17.99
N LEU A 848 -25.06 21.95 -18.58
CA LEU A 848 -23.61 21.88 -18.34
C LEU A 848 -22.79 22.42 -19.51
N ARG A 849 -23.41 23.04 -20.53
CA ARG A 849 -22.73 23.47 -21.78
C ARG A 849 -21.46 24.27 -21.51
N ASP A 850 -21.55 25.23 -20.60
CA ASP A 850 -20.46 26.16 -20.27
C ASP A 850 -19.29 25.47 -19.55
N GLN A 851 -19.49 24.28 -19.00
CA GLN A 851 -18.43 23.47 -18.35
C GLN A 851 -17.64 22.65 -19.37
N ALA A 852 -18.22 22.31 -20.52
CA ALA A 852 -17.65 21.36 -21.46
C ALA A 852 -16.30 21.81 -22.04
N ALA A 853 -16.22 23.05 -22.51
CA ALA A 853 -15.01 23.56 -23.16
C ALA A 853 -13.83 23.77 -22.19
N PRO A 854 -14.01 24.38 -21.00
CA PRO A 854 -12.95 24.48 -19.99
C PRO A 854 -12.43 23.12 -19.53
N GLU A 855 -13.33 22.15 -19.33
CA GLU A 855 -12.95 20.80 -18.93
C GLU A 855 -12.15 20.08 -20.02
N ALA A 856 -12.63 20.09 -21.27
CA ALA A 856 -11.91 19.49 -22.39
C ALA A 856 -10.54 20.14 -22.64
N ALA A 857 -10.44 21.46 -22.51
CA ALA A 857 -9.17 22.18 -22.59
C ALA A 857 -8.20 21.78 -21.45
N SER A 858 -8.72 21.50 -20.26
CA SER A 858 -7.92 21.03 -19.12
C SER A 858 -7.36 19.62 -19.36
N VAL A 859 -8.16 18.71 -19.94
CA VAL A 859 -7.68 17.37 -20.34
C VAL A 859 -6.57 17.48 -21.40
N ARG A 860 -6.75 18.34 -22.41
CA ARG A 860 -5.71 18.61 -23.42
C ARG A 860 -4.42 19.11 -22.76
N ALA A 861 -4.52 20.13 -21.92
CA ALA A 861 -3.36 20.72 -21.27
C ALA A 861 -2.63 19.69 -20.40
N TRP A 862 -3.37 18.85 -19.67
CA TRP A 862 -2.81 17.79 -18.85
C TRP A 862 -2.03 16.76 -19.67
N TYR A 863 -2.60 16.23 -20.76
CA TYR A 863 -1.89 15.30 -21.65
C TYR A 863 -0.69 15.96 -22.35
N ALA A 864 -0.81 17.22 -22.75
CA ALA A 864 0.27 17.97 -23.38
C ALA A 864 1.47 18.18 -22.45
N ALA A 865 1.22 18.28 -21.14
CA ALA A 865 2.24 18.42 -20.11
C ALA A 865 2.95 17.11 -19.75
N GLN A 866 2.43 15.95 -20.16
CA GLN A 866 3.02 14.66 -19.78
C GLN A 866 4.41 14.44 -20.43
N ASN A 867 5.32 13.90 -19.61
CA ASN A 867 6.58 13.35 -20.10
C ASN A 867 6.33 11.95 -20.67
N GLU A 868 6.31 11.83 -22.00
CA GLU A 868 6.06 10.56 -22.69
C GLU A 868 7.00 9.45 -22.22
N ALA A 869 8.29 9.74 -22.05
CA ALA A 869 9.27 8.74 -21.61
C ALA A 869 8.95 8.20 -20.22
N HIS A 870 8.50 9.07 -19.30
CA HIS A 870 8.11 8.68 -17.95
C HIS A 870 6.84 7.80 -17.94
N VAL A 871 5.82 8.15 -18.73
CA VAL A 871 4.60 7.34 -18.84
C VAL A 871 4.89 5.96 -19.43
N LEU A 872 5.75 5.91 -20.45
CA LEU A 872 6.18 4.65 -21.05
C LEU A 872 7.02 3.80 -20.09
N ALA A 873 7.91 4.41 -19.30
CA ALA A 873 8.67 3.73 -18.27
C ALA A 873 7.74 3.11 -17.20
N SER A 874 6.72 3.85 -16.76
CA SER A 874 5.70 3.34 -15.83
C SER A 874 4.96 2.11 -16.39
N MET A 875 4.68 2.11 -17.70
CA MET A 875 4.07 0.96 -18.38
C MET A 875 5.03 -0.25 -18.45
N SER A 876 6.32 0.00 -18.67
CA SER A 876 7.36 -1.04 -18.66
C SER A 876 7.55 -1.66 -17.26
N GLU A 877 7.42 -0.88 -16.19
CA GLU A 877 7.44 -1.40 -14.81
C GLU A 877 6.25 -2.34 -14.54
N LEU A 878 5.05 -1.96 -14.99
CA LEU A 878 3.88 -2.85 -14.96
C LEU A 878 4.09 -4.13 -15.78
N GLN A 879 4.79 -4.05 -16.92
CA GLN A 879 5.13 -5.25 -17.69
C GLN A 879 6.15 -6.13 -16.94
N HIS A 880 7.16 -5.52 -16.32
CA HIS A 880 8.23 -6.23 -15.63
C HIS A 880 7.71 -6.99 -14.41
N GLY A 881 6.88 -6.36 -13.57
CA GLY A 881 6.33 -7.02 -12.37
C GLY A 881 5.42 -8.21 -12.68
N LEU A 882 4.84 -8.29 -13.88
CA LEU A 882 4.05 -9.44 -14.35
C LEU A 882 4.90 -10.63 -14.82
N ARG A 883 6.22 -10.46 -15.04
CA ARG A 883 7.11 -11.54 -15.49
C ARG A 883 7.26 -12.65 -14.44
N ASP A 884 7.24 -12.33 -13.16
CA ASP A 884 7.31 -13.33 -12.09
C ASP A 884 6.03 -14.17 -11.99
N VAL A 885 4.91 -13.62 -12.43
CA VAL A 885 3.62 -14.32 -12.56
C VAL A 885 3.55 -15.13 -13.86
N ALA A 886 4.45 -14.88 -14.82
CA ALA A 886 4.47 -15.53 -16.12
C ALA A 886 4.88 -17.01 -16.10
N GLN A 887 5.26 -17.54 -14.94
CA GLN A 887 5.54 -18.96 -14.75
C GLN A 887 4.28 -19.81 -14.56
N LEU A 888 3.09 -19.20 -14.45
CA LEU A 888 1.83 -19.93 -14.32
C LEU A 888 1.37 -20.50 -15.67
N GLY A 889 0.97 -21.77 -15.68
CA GLY A 889 0.59 -22.50 -16.90
C GLY A 889 -0.59 -21.90 -17.69
N TRP A 890 -1.40 -21.06 -17.07
CA TRP A 890 -2.51 -20.33 -17.72
C TRP A 890 -2.12 -18.93 -18.23
N MET A 891 -0.99 -18.38 -17.80
CA MET A 891 -0.56 -17.03 -18.20
C MET A 891 -0.30 -16.96 -19.70
N VAL A 892 -0.40 -15.81 -20.33
CA VAL A 892 0.00 -15.64 -21.74
C VAL A 892 1.49 -15.86 -21.96
N ASP A 893 1.87 -16.21 -23.18
CA ASP A 893 3.27 -16.27 -23.57
C ASP A 893 3.94 -14.87 -23.52
N PRO A 894 5.24 -14.78 -23.20
CA PRO A 894 5.96 -13.50 -23.07
C PRO A 894 5.84 -12.60 -24.31
N GLU A 895 5.86 -13.17 -25.51
CA GLU A 895 5.70 -12.43 -26.78
C GLU A 895 4.32 -11.77 -26.88
N MET A 896 3.27 -12.48 -26.47
CA MET A 896 1.90 -11.94 -26.49
C MET A 896 1.71 -10.86 -25.43
N LEU A 897 2.36 -11.01 -24.27
CA LEU A 897 2.40 -9.98 -23.23
C LEU A 897 3.08 -8.71 -23.76
N GLU A 898 4.25 -8.82 -24.37
CA GLU A 898 4.98 -7.68 -24.96
C GLU A 898 4.17 -6.98 -26.05
N LYS A 899 3.48 -7.75 -26.89
CA LYS A 899 2.62 -7.20 -27.95
C LYS A 899 1.49 -6.34 -27.39
N GLY A 900 0.80 -6.81 -26.35
CA GLY A 900 -0.29 -6.05 -25.74
C GLY A 900 0.20 -4.78 -25.03
N PHE A 901 1.32 -4.84 -24.32
CA PHE A 901 1.93 -3.65 -23.70
C PHE A 901 2.40 -2.63 -24.75
N SER A 902 3.00 -3.09 -25.85
CA SER A 902 3.42 -2.23 -26.97
C SER A 902 2.22 -1.51 -27.60
N ARG A 903 1.08 -2.18 -27.70
CA ARG A 903 -0.18 -1.57 -28.16
C ARG A 903 -0.63 -0.45 -27.21
N ASN A 904 -0.69 -0.70 -25.91
CA ASN A 904 -1.06 0.31 -24.91
C ASN A 904 -0.12 1.53 -24.94
N ALA A 905 1.19 1.29 -25.03
CA ALA A 905 2.20 2.33 -25.21
C ALA A 905 1.95 3.18 -26.46
N GLY A 906 1.56 2.54 -27.58
CA GLY A 906 1.17 3.22 -28.81
C GLY A 906 -0.02 4.16 -28.63
N PHE A 907 -1.07 3.73 -27.93
CA PHE A 907 -2.23 4.58 -27.61
C PHE A 907 -1.83 5.83 -26.81
N ILE A 908 -1.05 5.65 -25.74
CA ILE A 908 -0.62 6.75 -24.87
C ILE A 908 0.20 7.76 -25.66
N ARG A 909 1.15 7.27 -26.46
CA ARG A 909 1.98 8.13 -27.33
C ARG A 909 1.12 8.96 -28.26
N ASP A 910 0.13 8.35 -28.90
CA ASP A 910 -0.71 9.04 -29.88
C ASP A 910 -1.56 10.15 -29.23
N VAL A 911 -2.11 9.87 -28.03
CA VAL A 911 -2.87 10.87 -27.25
C VAL A 911 -1.98 12.03 -26.79
N ILE A 912 -0.80 11.75 -26.22
CA ILE A 912 0.16 12.78 -25.78
C ILE A 912 0.61 13.63 -26.98
N GLY A 913 0.99 12.98 -28.09
CA GLY A 913 1.42 13.66 -29.30
C GLY A 913 0.35 14.59 -29.87
N GLN A 914 -0.90 14.11 -29.97
CA GLN A 914 -2.02 14.91 -30.44
C GLN A 914 -2.36 16.06 -29.50
N ALA A 915 -2.33 15.84 -28.18
CA ALA A 915 -2.55 16.89 -27.21
C ALA A 915 -1.50 18.00 -27.28
N LYS A 916 -0.21 17.64 -27.45
CA LYS A 916 0.89 18.60 -27.65
C LYS A 916 0.70 19.43 -28.91
N ALA A 917 0.37 18.78 -30.03
CA ALA A 917 0.11 19.47 -31.29
C ALA A 917 -1.08 20.46 -31.17
N ALA A 918 -2.18 20.01 -30.58
CA ALA A 918 -3.36 20.86 -30.35
C ALA A 918 -3.07 22.03 -29.40
N GLN A 919 -2.28 21.81 -28.34
CA GLN A 919 -1.90 22.86 -27.39
C GLN A 919 -1.00 23.93 -28.03
N GLN A 920 -0.08 23.53 -28.92
CA GLN A 920 0.76 24.46 -29.68
C GLN A 920 -0.04 25.27 -30.71
N ALA A 921 -1.01 24.66 -31.39
CA ALA A 921 -1.90 25.36 -32.30
C ALA A 921 -2.76 26.41 -31.57
N ALA A 922 -3.24 26.09 -30.36
CA ALA A 922 -4.01 27.03 -29.55
C ALA A 922 -3.18 28.22 -29.05
N SER A 923 -1.92 28.00 -28.64
CA SER A 923 -1.05 29.09 -28.15
C SER A 923 -0.64 30.07 -29.25
N THR A 924 -0.42 29.57 -30.47
CA THR A 924 -0.12 30.38 -31.66
C THR A 924 -1.33 31.19 -32.14
N ALA A 925 -2.54 30.63 -32.08
CA ALA A 925 -3.78 31.35 -32.37
C ALA A 925 -4.09 32.46 -31.34
N GLY A 926 -3.73 32.25 -30.06
CA GLY A 926 -3.90 33.25 -28.98
C GLY A 926 -2.97 34.46 -29.10
N HIS A 927 -1.74 34.27 -29.60
CA HIS A 927 -0.78 35.37 -29.83
C HIS A 927 -1.15 36.26 -31.03
N ALA A 928 -2.02 35.79 -31.91
CA ALA A 928 -2.57 36.59 -33.01
C ALA A 928 -3.70 37.54 -32.56
N LYS A 929 -4.13 37.49 -31.29
CA LYS A 929 -5.21 38.35 -30.75
C LYS A 929 -4.80 39.05 -29.44
N ALA A 930 -4.14 40.21 -29.58
CA ALA A 930 -4.34 41.49 -28.85
C ALA A 930 -3.03 42.19 -28.36
N PRO A 931 -3.00 43.54 -28.18
CA PRO A 931 -3.83 44.61 -28.78
C PRO A 931 -3.00 45.78 -29.35
N GLY A 932 -3.52 46.43 -30.41
CA GLY A 932 -2.99 47.73 -30.84
C GLY A 932 -3.37 48.10 -32.26
N GLU A 933 -4.59 48.62 -32.46
CA GLU A 933 -4.78 49.90 -33.14
C GLU A 933 -6.27 50.29 -33.12
N THR A 934 -6.53 51.36 -32.39
CA THR A 934 -7.75 52.15 -32.45
C THR A 934 -7.85 52.85 -33.80
N ALA A 935 -8.90 52.57 -34.57
CA ALA A 935 -9.37 53.50 -35.60
C ALA A 935 -10.91 53.49 -35.65
N SER A 936 -11.47 54.64 -35.29
CA SER A 936 -12.90 55.00 -35.25
C SER A 936 -13.59 54.94 -36.63
N PRO A 937 -14.94 54.96 -36.67
CA PRO A 937 -15.72 54.62 -37.86
C PRO A 937 -15.85 55.81 -38.81
N ARG A 938 -15.79 55.56 -40.12
CA ARG A 938 -16.23 56.50 -41.15
C ARG A 938 -17.09 55.82 -42.22
N THR A 939 -18.23 56.45 -42.42
CA THR A 939 -19.33 56.25 -43.37
C THR A 939 -18.93 56.35 -44.85
N THR A 940 -19.36 55.35 -45.67
CA THR A 940 -19.98 55.33 -47.04
C THR A 940 -19.53 56.32 -48.16
N PRO A 941 -19.88 56.15 -49.47
CA PRO A 941 -20.36 54.99 -50.29
C PRO A 941 -19.74 54.86 -51.73
N GLY A 942 -20.09 53.78 -52.47
CA GLY A 942 -20.05 53.66 -53.96
C GLY A 942 -18.72 53.15 -54.56
N THR A 943 -18.70 52.09 -55.40
CA THR A 943 -19.05 52.17 -56.84
C THR A 943 -19.21 50.76 -57.44
N ILE A 944 -20.07 50.71 -58.45
CA ILE A 944 -20.61 49.62 -59.26
C ILE A 944 -19.59 48.96 -60.21
N ALA A 945 -19.96 47.77 -60.73
CA ALA A 945 -19.48 47.05 -61.94
C ALA A 945 -18.38 45.99 -61.67
N GLN A 946 -18.39 44.78 -62.21
CA GLN A 946 -19.19 44.16 -63.26
C GLN A 946 -18.92 42.65 -63.22
N ASP A 947 -19.95 41.85 -63.39
CA ASP A 947 -19.87 40.44 -63.78
C ASP A 947 -19.52 40.36 -65.27
N PRO A 948 -18.79 39.33 -65.74
CA PRO A 948 -19.19 38.70 -66.98
C PRO A 948 -19.32 37.18 -66.87
N GLN A 949 -20.53 36.76 -67.22
CA GLN A 949 -20.95 35.40 -67.57
C GLN A 949 -20.04 34.68 -68.59
N ARG A 950 -20.07 33.32 -68.48
CA ARG A 950 -20.40 32.28 -69.52
C ARG A 950 -19.44 31.08 -69.38
N HIS A 951 -19.86 29.95 -68.79
CA HIS A 951 -20.56 28.78 -69.39
C HIS A 951 -19.65 27.84 -70.24
N PRO A 952 -20.00 26.56 -70.50
CA PRO A 952 -20.56 25.48 -69.66
C PRO A 952 -19.97 24.07 -70.01
N GLY A 953 -20.44 22.98 -69.37
CA GLY A 953 -20.35 21.58 -69.90
C GLY A 953 -19.81 20.55 -68.90
N SER A 954 -20.67 19.82 -68.18
CA SER A 954 -21.30 18.52 -68.54
C SER A 954 -20.40 17.32 -68.23
N HIS A 955 -20.60 16.64 -67.11
CA HIS A 955 -21.52 15.50 -66.87
C HIS A 955 -21.01 14.14 -67.37
N GLY A 956 -20.95 13.21 -66.41
CA GLY A 956 -20.78 11.77 -66.52
C GLY A 956 -20.87 11.20 -65.12
#